data_AF-A0A2E8BD93-F1
#
_entry.id   AF-A0A2E8BD93-F1
#
_cell.length_a   1.000
_cell.length_b   1.000
_cell.length_c   1.000
_cell.angle_alpha   90.00
_cell.angle_beta   90.00
_cell.angle_gamma   90.00
#
_symmetry.space_group_name_H-M   'P 1'
#
loop_
_entity.id
_entity.type
_entity.pdbx_description
1 polymer ?
#
loop_
_entity_poly.entity_id
_entity_poly.type
_entity_poly.pdbx_seq_one_letter_code
_entity_poly.pdbx_strand_id
1 'polypeptide(L)'
;MTDVDEENLNPLRIHKEAWNQKDLLEGIVQRYLTVRAHTGGLWPTWEVESDQLDENLEELNGYLERLGWMARLRRGDTNQLTTLPLPHRQFPGSRIHLYMWTASLITLILSAVRWMDTGRPEYGWFSDSVYVDALLGFALPILFSLLLASFIQVRISAKFGVRSGHILPIPDPSVIIWLFSGLSTSFFIWPFGIFFIPTLPRMDARPWTDRISLAWASISAPIVMIVSGFVFWTLGFALTTDSYLVTEEPYRANAPFLFELLAAFVPISTENLDWSHPFFFAAAFLTLVGWLLMLPVPTFPGGRLLVARMGLEEARSSGTQILMFMILITAAFFIFNAFNGFTIWIPILSVIIPLLLFMGSDVRIPMMLDGDRPLDEDTHRRLGIILFAAILLALPPEFPIEPIERWDAEATYSFESDSYAELSDQWNASAYITLTNPSMLDYSYSVSQEILGDSLWTSELSCVSQGCEGILKPDESVSIELLFNHENTTHQPSFVEYEVEIRFDEAHSYVERSTILPNINASLGTEWYHVRSIDSVHACLDVHVEKGQSANISFPDLGDEWLPYLWLEGQAGLTQTLTSEDTKICLDGVDQALPLNVQSMIRNLTLGNSSFVVNYDPTWDHIVSSSEGWLIDQHQPWGAPFDANGTMYQENTTSCKESYRLLPPGSEDLNWTWDLSILDDFKVPASISEGQRLKVKFGEDTYVFCNQDDYTTTKFIVQEGPDLILHHNEEAIRLWDVPMTADSSQLELTLFNSNEDEVVFRHAAFGNVEWDLSALPNTLNSGWNNFSLMVPNSEVNTYQLTHQDGAILITFGAYMEVES
;
A
#
# COMPACT_ATOMS: atom_id res chain seq x y z
N MET A 1 82.14 -42.36 -34.42
CA MET A 1 83.31 -43.04 -33.84
C MET A 1 84.48 -42.11 -34.05
N THR A 2 84.77 -41.30 -33.04
CA THR A 2 85.96 -40.45 -32.92
C THR A 2 86.27 -40.46 -31.44
N ASP A 3 87.34 -41.18 -31.09
CA ASP A 3 87.87 -41.35 -29.75
C ASP A 3 88.27 -40.00 -29.17
N VAL A 4 87.88 -39.75 -27.92
CA VAL A 4 88.44 -38.72 -27.06
C VAL A 4 88.96 -39.43 -25.82
N ASP A 5 90.23 -39.15 -25.52
CA ASP A 5 91.13 -39.81 -24.58
C ASP A 5 90.56 -40.07 -23.19
N GLU A 6 90.66 -41.33 -22.78
CA GLU A 6 90.52 -41.82 -21.40
C GLU A 6 91.80 -41.53 -20.61
N GLU A 7 91.97 -40.33 -20.05
CA GLU A 7 92.88 -40.17 -18.89
C GLU A 7 92.42 -39.01 -17.98
N ASN A 8 92.20 -39.35 -16.71
CA ASN A 8 91.76 -38.52 -15.56
C ASN A 8 90.25 -38.36 -15.30
N LEU A 9 89.49 -39.46 -15.28
CA LEU A 9 88.30 -39.53 -14.43
C LEU A 9 88.70 -40.00 -13.02
N ASN A 10 88.73 -39.07 -12.06
CA ASN A 10 88.80 -39.42 -10.65
C ASN A 10 87.66 -40.41 -10.34
N PRO A 11 87.92 -41.59 -9.76
CA PRO A 11 86.86 -42.54 -9.45
C PRO A 11 85.87 -41.88 -8.49
N LEU A 12 84.59 -41.90 -8.86
CA LEU A 12 83.50 -41.50 -7.97
C LEU A 12 83.68 -42.24 -6.64
N ARG A 13 83.92 -41.51 -5.55
CA ARG A 13 84.01 -42.09 -4.21
C ARG A 13 82.65 -42.69 -3.87
N ILE A 14 82.54 -44.00 -4.02
CA ILE A 14 81.37 -44.77 -3.59
C ILE A 14 81.38 -44.77 -2.05
N HIS A 15 80.34 -44.20 -1.45
CA HIS A 15 80.11 -44.31 -0.01
C HIS A 15 79.94 -45.79 0.38
N LYS A 16 80.52 -46.20 1.51
CA LYS A 16 80.52 -47.60 2.00
C LYS A 16 79.12 -48.12 2.38
N GLU A 17 78.15 -47.24 2.61
CA GLU A 17 76.79 -47.58 3.04
C GLU A 17 75.77 -46.93 2.10
N ALA A 18 74.74 -47.69 1.74
CA ALA A 18 73.63 -47.19 0.94
C ALA A 18 72.81 -46.20 1.78
N TRP A 19 72.63 -44.98 1.27
CA TRP A 19 71.84 -43.96 1.95
C TRP A 19 70.38 -44.37 2.01
N ASN A 20 69.78 -44.30 3.21
CA ASN A 20 68.34 -44.32 3.31
C ASN A 20 67.77 -42.98 2.80
N GLN A 21 66.48 -42.93 2.49
CA GLN A 21 65.80 -41.73 2.02
C GLN A 21 65.96 -40.55 2.98
N LYS A 22 65.97 -40.82 4.30
CA LYS A 22 66.25 -39.81 5.32
C LYS A 22 67.67 -39.25 5.21
N ASP A 23 68.67 -40.11 5.04
CA ASP A 23 70.08 -39.72 4.92
C ASP A 23 70.34 -38.94 3.62
N LEU A 24 69.65 -39.31 2.54
CA LEU A 24 69.68 -38.57 1.28
C LEU A 24 69.11 -37.16 1.44
N LEU A 25 67.93 -37.03 2.04
CA LEU A 25 67.30 -35.73 2.26
C LEU A 25 68.13 -34.87 3.20
N GLU A 26 68.70 -35.44 4.27
CA GLU A 26 69.61 -34.74 5.15
C GLU A 26 70.87 -34.25 4.43
N GLY A 27 71.49 -35.11 3.61
CA GLY A 27 72.66 -34.74 2.81
C GLY A 27 72.37 -33.67 1.76
N ILE A 28 71.10 -33.50 1.33
CA ILE A 28 70.67 -32.37 0.50
C ILE A 28 70.49 -31.12 1.37
N VAL A 29 69.78 -31.22 2.49
CA VAL A 29 69.54 -30.10 3.43
C VAL A 29 70.87 -29.50 3.91
N GLN A 30 71.85 -30.34 4.28
CA GLN A 30 73.18 -29.92 4.74
C GLN A 30 73.98 -29.09 3.73
N ARG A 31 73.62 -29.11 2.43
CA ARG A 31 74.25 -28.27 1.40
C ARG A 31 73.82 -26.81 1.47
N TYR A 32 72.62 -26.56 2.01
CA TYR A 32 71.98 -25.25 2.05
C TYR A 32 71.88 -24.71 3.49
N LEU A 33 71.67 -25.59 4.46
CA LEU A 33 71.41 -25.24 5.86
C LEU A 33 72.27 -26.09 6.79
N THR A 34 72.76 -25.52 7.89
CA THR A 34 73.50 -26.29 8.90
C THR A 34 72.52 -27.09 9.77
N VAL A 35 72.70 -28.41 9.84
CA VAL A 35 71.85 -29.31 10.65
C VAL A 35 72.49 -29.49 12.03
N ARG A 36 71.77 -29.09 13.09
CA ARG A 36 72.24 -29.20 14.50
C ARG A 36 71.83 -30.50 15.16
N ALA A 37 70.56 -30.90 15.03
CA ALA A 37 70.01 -32.07 15.71
C ALA A 37 68.81 -32.68 14.94
N HIS A 38 68.53 -33.95 15.21
CA HIS A 38 67.34 -34.63 14.70
C HIS A 38 66.21 -34.56 15.73
N THR A 39 65.09 -33.94 15.35
CA THR A 39 63.91 -33.78 16.23
C THR A 39 62.91 -34.93 16.14
N GLY A 40 63.07 -35.84 15.17
CA GLY A 40 62.18 -37.00 14.98
C GLY A 40 60.80 -36.60 14.44
N GLY A 41 59.89 -37.59 14.30
CA GLY A 41 58.54 -37.38 13.76
C GLY A 41 58.18 -38.33 12.60
N LEU A 42 56.95 -38.22 12.10
CA LEU A 42 56.47 -39.01 10.95
C LEU A 42 57.26 -38.69 9.67
N TRP A 43 57.65 -37.43 9.51
CA TRP A 43 58.43 -36.93 8.39
C TRP A 43 59.83 -36.50 8.86
N PRO A 44 60.87 -36.63 8.02
CA PRO A 44 62.23 -36.21 8.39
C PRO A 44 62.26 -34.74 8.79
N THR A 45 62.60 -34.50 10.06
CA THR A 45 62.64 -33.17 10.67
C THR A 45 63.96 -32.97 11.39
N TRP A 46 64.56 -31.80 11.19
CA TRP A 46 65.86 -31.41 11.73
C TRP A 46 65.80 -30.00 12.33
N GLU A 47 66.61 -29.76 13.34
CA GLU A 47 66.95 -28.40 13.78
C GLU A 47 68.01 -27.83 12.86
N VAL A 48 67.74 -26.66 12.31
CA VAL A 48 68.58 -26.02 11.30
C VAL A 48 68.98 -24.61 11.72
N GLU A 49 70.12 -24.15 11.23
CA GLU A 49 70.59 -22.77 11.38
C GLU A 49 71.27 -22.31 10.10
N SER A 50 71.16 -21.02 9.80
CA SER A 50 71.82 -20.36 8.67
C SER A 50 71.81 -18.84 8.85
N ASP A 51 72.88 -18.17 8.43
CA ASP A 51 72.98 -16.70 8.41
C ASP A 51 72.06 -16.07 7.34
N GLN A 52 71.76 -16.81 6.27
CA GLN A 52 70.87 -16.42 5.17
C GLN A 52 69.73 -17.44 5.02
N LEU A 53 68.97 -17.64 6.10
CA LEU A 53 67.94 -18.69 6.18
C LEU A 53 66.90 -18.60 5.05
N ASP A 54 66.48 -17.38 4.68
CA ASP A 54 65.42 -17.15 3.70
C ASP A 54 65.87 -17.53 2.27
N GLU A 55 67.03 -17.03 1.83
CA GLU A 55 67.60 -17.32 0.50
C GLU A 55 67.92 -18.81 0.36
N ASN A 56 68.53 -19.41 1.40
CA ASN A 56 68.88 -20.83 1.40
C ASN A 56 67.65 -21.74 1.40
N LEU A 57 66.55 -21.34 2.05
CA LEU A 57 65.29 -22.09 2.02
C LEU A 57 64.65 -22.08 0.62
N GLU A 58 64.70 -20.95 -0.07
CA GLU A 58 64.18 -20.82 -1.43
C GLU A 58 64.97 -21.70 -2.41
N GLU A 59 66.31 -21.65 -2.35
CA GLU A 59 67.16 -22.50 -3.18
C GLU A 59 66.99 -24.01 -2.87
N LEU A 60 66.90 -24.36 -1.59
CA LEU A 60 66.66 -25.74 -1.15
C LEU A 60 65.33 -26.25 -1.69
N ASN A 61 64.25 -25.47 -1.58
CA ASN A 61 62.94 -25.83 -2.12
C ASN A 61 62.95 -25.96 -3.65
N GLY A 62 63.66 -25.08 -4.35
CA GLY A 62 63.84 -25.17 -5.81
C GLY A 62 64.61 -26.43 -6.24
N TYR A 63 65.52 -26.95 -5.41
CA TYR A 63 66.18 -28.23 -5.64
C TYR A 63 65.27 -29.42 -5.29
N LEU A 64 64.62 -29.40 -4.12
CA LEU A 64 63.75 -30.48 -3.64
C LEU A 64 62.53 -30.69 -4.53
N GLU A 65 61.98 -29.63 -5.11
CA GLU A 65 60.81 -29.70 -6.01
C GLU A 65 61.09 -30.63 -7.20
N ARG A 66 62.31 -30.60 -7.75
CA ARG A 66 62.74 -31.47 -8.87
C ARG A 66 62.77 -32.95 -8.49
N LEU A 67 62.89 -33.25 -7.20
CA LEU A 67 62.88 -34.60 -6.64
C LEU A 67 61.49 -35.02 -6.14
N GLY A 68 60.48 -34.16 -6.26
CA GLY A 68 59.14 -34.41 -5.73
C GLY A 68 59.04 -34.22 -4.20
N TRP A 69 59.92 -33.42 -3.61
CA TRP A 69 59.94 -33.06 -2.19
C TRP A 69 59.79 -31.56 -1.99
N MET A 70 59.47 -31.14 -0.78
CA MET A 70 59.47 -29.75 -0.34
C MET A 70 59.89 -29.69 1.13
N ALA A 71 60.42 -28.55 1.57
CA ALA A 71 60.82 -28.30 2.94
C ALA A 71 59.94 -27.21 3.56
N ARG A 72 59.39 -27.51 4.73
CA ARG A 72 58.65 -26.59 5.59
C ARG A 72 59.55 -26.15 6.74
N LEU A 73 59.68 -24.84 6.91
CA LEU A 73 60.37 -24.20 8.01
C LEU A 73 59.37 -23.77 9.10
N ARG A 74 59.70 -24.03 10.36
CA ARG A 74 59.05 -23.47 11.54
C ARG A 74 60.09 -22.69 12.35
N ARG A 75 59.80 -21.43 12.64
CA ARG A 75 60.69 -20.54 13.39
C ARG A 75 60.27 -20.56 14.86
N GLY A 76 61.24 -20.66 15.76
CA GLY A 76 61.03 -20.72 17.21
C GLY A 76 62.36 -20.51 17.93
N ASP A 77 62.49 -21.00 19.16
CA ASP A 77 63.77 -21.00 19.89
C ASP A 77 64.87 -21.72 19.10
N THR A 78 64.50 -22.80 18.42
CA THR A 78 65.31 -23.46 17.38
C THR A 78 64.48 -23.56 16.10
N ASN A 79 65.09 -23.23 14.95
CA ASN A 79 64.39 -23.35 13.66
C ASN A 79 64.29 -24.83 13.29
N GLN A 80 63.08 -25.31 13.00
CA GLN A 80 62.81 -26.69 12.63
C GLN A 80 62.45 -26.78 11.15
N LEU A 81 63.14 -27.66 10.43
CA LEU A 81 62.89 -27.94 9.02
C LEU A 81 62.31 -29.35 8.86
N THR A 82 61.11 -29.46 8.33
CA THR A 82 60.45 -30.73 7.99
C THR A 82 60.39 -30.91 6.49
N THR A 83 60.90 -32.02 5.95
CA THR A 83 60.74 -32.36 4.52
C THR A 83 59.49 -33.20 4.28
N LEU A 84 58.73 -32.84 3.26
CA LEU A 84 57.41 -33.39 2.93
C LEU A 84 57.37 -33.78 1.45
N PRO A 85 56.67 -34.86 1.08
CA PRO A 85 56.49 -35.19 -0.33
C PRO A 85 55.57 -34.16 -0.99
N LEU A 86 55.93 -33.73 -2.20
CA LEU A 86 55.09 -32.85 -3.00
C LEU A 86 53.81 -33.60 -3.39
N PRO A 87 52.62 -33.03 -3.22
CA PRO A 87 51.39 -33.76 -3.53
C PRO A 87 51.17 -33.87 -5.06
N HIS A 88 50.94 -35.10 -5.54
CA HIS A 88 50.75 -35.41 -6.96
C HIS A 88 49.26 -35.57 -7.31
N ARG A 89 48.89 -35.30 -8.58
CA ARG A 89 47.53 -35.54 -9.15
C ARG A 89 46.36 -34.88 -8.38
N GLN A 90 46.59 -33.71 -7.78
CA GLN A 90 45.55 -32.98 -7.04
C GLN A 90 44.51 -32.25 -7.91
N PHE A 91 44.80 -32.05 -9.20
CA PHE A 91 43.91 -31.30 -10.09
C PHE A 91 42.85 -32.22 -10.69
N PRO A 92 41.55 -31.88 -10.59
CA PRO A 92 40.49 -32.66 -11.22
C PRO A 92 40.60 -32.60 -12.76
N GLY A 93 40.00 -33.57 -13.43
CA GLY A 93 39.90 -33.56 -14.89
C GLY A 93 39.01 -32.43 -15.40
N SER A 94 39.31 -31.90 -16.59
CA SER A 94 38.55 -30.80 -17.22
C SER A 94 37.05 -31.08 -17.38
N ARG A 95 36.67 -32.37 -17.49
CA ARG A 95 35.26 -32.79 -17.60
C ARG A 95 34.42 -32.36 -16.40
N ILE A 96 34.97 -32.44 -15.18
CA ILE A 96 34.22 -32.04 -13.97
C ILE A 96 33.93 -30.55 -13.99
N HIS A 97 34.89 -29.73 -14.42
CA HIS A 97 34.65 -28.29 -14.61
C HIS A 97 33.54 -28.05 -15.63
N LEU A 98 33.58 -28.70 -16.79
CA LEU A 98 32.53 -28.55 -17.80
C LEU A 98 31.14 -28.92 -17.25
N TYR A 99 31.01 -30.06 -16.55
CA TYR A 99 29.73 -30.49 -15.98
C TYR A 99 29.20 -29.52 -14.92
N MET A 100 30.04 -29.06 -14.00
CA MET A 100 29.58 -28.20 -12.90
C MET A 100 29.23 -26.80 -13.42
N TRP A 101 30.02 -26.24 -14.34
CA TRP A 101 29.70 -24.95 -14.97
C TRP A 101 28.41 -25.00 -15.80
N THR A 102 28.19 -26.09 -16.56
CA THR A 102 26.94 -26.26 -17.32
C THR A 102 25.73 -26.49 -16.41
N ALA A 103 25.87 -27.29 -15.35
CA ALA A 103 24.83 -27.46 -14.35
C ALA A 103 24.50 -26.15 -13.63
N SER A 104 25.51 -25.36 -13.24
CA SER A 104 25.31 -24.05 -12.63
C SER A 104 24.66 -23.03 -13.57
N LEU A 105 24.96 -23.08 -14.87
CA LEU A 105 24.24 -22.26 -15.85
C LEU A 105 22.74 -22.57 -15.85
N ILE A 106 22.38 -23.86 -15.83
CA ILE A 106 20.98 -24.29 -15.81
C ILE A 106 20.31 -23.84 -14.52
N THR A 107 20.92 -24.08 -13.35
CA THR A 107 20.31 -23.68 -12.07
C THR A 107 20.18 -22.17 -11.93
N LEU A 108 21.16 -21.38 -12.41
CA LEU A 108 21.06 -19.92 -12.43
C LEU A 108 19.87 -19.42 -13.25
N ILE A 109 19.67 -19.96 -14.46
CA ILE A 109 18.55 -19.56 -15.32
C ILE A 109 17.22 -19.88 -14.63
N LEU A 110 17.08 -21.07 -14.05
CA LEU A 110 15.83 -21.48 -13.38
C LEU A 110 15.55 -20.66 -12.13
N SER A 111 16.59 -20.35 -11.34
CA SER A 111 16.49 -19.42 -10.22
C SER A 111 16.00 -18.05 -10.69
N ALA A 112 16.53 -17.54 -11.80
CA ALA A 112 16.11 -16.25 -12.35
C ALA A 112 14.65 -16.24 -12.81
N VAL A 113 14.26 -17.23 -13.61
CA VAL A 113 12.87 -17.37 -14.08
C VAL A 113 11.88 -17.33 -12.92
N ARG A 114 12.21 -17.93 -11.77
CA ARG A 114 11.31 -18.00 -10.61
C ARG A 114 10.89 -16.64 -10.05
N TRP A 115 11.82 -15.69 -9.93
CA TRP A 115 11.50 -14.35 -9.41
C TRP A 115 11.14 -13.35 -10.53
N MET A 116 11.56 -13.63 -11.76
CA MET A 116 11.14 -12.84 -12.93
C MET A 116 9.72 -13.15 -13.40
N ASP A 117 9.12 -14.27 -13.00
CA ASP A 117 7.77 -14.64 -13.43
C ASP A 117 6.73 -13.62 -12.95
N THR A 118 6.93 -13.06 -11.77
CA THR A 118 6.01 -12.09 -11.14
C THR A 118 6.46 -10.65 -11.31
N GLY A 119 7.76 -10.36 -11.36
CA GLY A 119 8.30 -9.00 -11.37
C GLY A 119 8.86 -8.51 -12.71
N ARG A 120 8.27 -8.85 -13.86
CA ARG A 120 8.82 -8.53 -15.19
C ARG A 120 7.84 -7.73 -16.05
N PRO A 121 8.31 -6.73 -16.84
CA PRO A 121 7.46 -6.00 -17.76
C PRO A 121 6.94 -6.89 -18.90
N GLU A 122 5.80 -6.53 -19.51
CA GLU A 122 5.10 -7.33 -20.52
C GLU A 122 5.99 -7.74 -21.71
N TYR A 123 6.84 -6.83 -22.19
CA TYR A 123 7.79 -7.06 -23.30
C TYR A 123 9.17 -7.58 -22.85
N GLY A 124 9.35 -7.80 -21.55
CA GLY A 124 10.64 -8.17 -20.96
C GLY A 124 11.68 -7.04 -20.96
N TRP A 125 12.85 -7.36 -20.43
CA TRP A 125 13.96 -6.41 -20.31
C TRP A 125 14.86 -6.38 -21.56
N PHE A 126 15.13 -7.54 -22.15
CA PHE A 126 15.96 -7.69 -23.35
C PHE A 126 15.20 -8.35 -24.51
N SER A 127 14.23 -9.20 -24.21
CA SER A 127 13.42 -9.96 -25.17
C SER A 127 12.11 -10.36 -24.53
N ASP A 128 11.06 -10.67 -25.29
CA ASP A 128 9.79 -11.21 -24.78
C ASP A 128 9.93 -12.54 -24.01
N SER A 129 11.03 -13.30 -24.19
CA SER A 129 11.26 -14.56 -23.48
C SER A 129 11.93 -14.40 -22.11
N VAL A 130 11.25 -14.85 -21.03
CA VAL A 130 11.80 -14.86 -19.65
C VAL A 130 13.15 -15.56 -19.57
N TYR A 131 13.35 -16.65 -20.32
CA TYR A 131 14.61 -17.40 -20.32
C TYR A 131 15.78 -16.61 -20.92
N VAL A 132 15.51 -15.75 -21.91
CA VAL A 132 16.55 -14.90 -22.52
C VAL A 132 16.92 -13.79 -21.55
N ASP A 133 15.94 -13.18 -20.88
CA ASP A 133 16.21 -12.17 -19.85
C ASP A 133 16.97 -12.76 -18.66
N ALA A 134 16.57 -13.95 -18.19
CA ALA A 134 17.28 -14.69 -17.15
C ALA A 134 18.73 -15.01 -17.55
N LEU A 135 18.97 -15.38 -18.81
CA LEU A 135 20.30 -15.69 -19.31
C LEU A 135 21.20 -14.44 -19.38
N LEU A 136 20.72 -13.38 -20.03
CA LEU A 136 21.50 -12.15 -20.28
C LEU A 136 21.62 -11.28 -19.02
N GLY A 137 20.54 -11.18 -18.26
CA GLY A 137 20.40 -10.31 -17.10
C GLY A 137 20.91 -10.91 -15.79
N PHE A 138 20.96 -12.23 -15.65
CA PHE A 138 21.36 -12.88 -14.40
C PHE A 138 22.48 -13.90 -14.55
N ALA A 139 22.29 -14.94 -15.37
CA ALA A 139 23.20 -16.08 -15.40
C ALA A 139 24.57 -15.74 -16.02
N LEU A 140 24.61 -15.06 -17.17
CA LEU A 140 25.87 -14.66 -17.82
C LEU A 140 26.69 -13.66 -16.98
N PRO A 141 26.12 -12.59 -16.40
CA PRO A 141 26.82 -11.70 -15.48
C PRO A 141 27.56 -12.43 -14.35
N ILE A 142 26.89 -13.38 -13.70
CA ILE A 142 27.46 -14.16 -12.59
C ILE A 142 28.58 -15.06 -13.10
N LEU A 143 28.33 -15.88 -14.14
CA LEU A 143 29.32 -16.83 -14.65
C LEU A 143 30.55 -16.13 -15.23
N PHE A 144 30.35 -15.00 -15.93
CA PHE A 144 31.45 -14.18 -16.45
C PHE A 144 32.32 -13.65 -15.31
N SER A 145 31.71 -13.13 -14.25
CA SER A 145 32.41 -12.61 -13.07
C SER A 145 33.19 -13.71 -12.34
N LEU A 146 32.60 -14.89 -12.17
CA LEU A 146 33.26 -16.05 -11.58
C LEU A 146 34.43 -16.56 -12.44
N LEU A 147 34.28 -16.52 -13.77
CA LEU A 147 35.32 -16.94 -14.71
C LEU A 147 36.50 -15.98 -14.62
N LEU A 148 36.22 -14.67 -14.65
CA LEU A 148 37.22 -13.62 -14.49
C LEU A 148 37.94 -13.75 -13.15
N ALA A 149 37.21 -13.89 -12.05
CA ALA A 149 37.76 -14.11 -10.71
C ALA A 149 38.67 -15.35 -10.67
N SER A 150 38.24 -16.44 -11.31
CA SER A 150 39.03 -17.67 -11.38
C SER A 150 40.36 -17.48 -12.12
N PHE A 151 40.37 -16.80 -13.26
CA PHE A 151 41.61 -16.57 -14.02
C PHE A 151 42.55 -15.59 -13.31
N ILE A 152 42.00 -14.54 -12.69
CA ILE A 152 42.78 -13.58 -11.90
C ILE A 152 43.44 -14.28 -10.71
N GLN A 153 42.71 -15.10 -9.97
CA GLN A 153 43.25 -15.87 -8.84
C GLN A 153 44.40 -16.79 -9.27
N VAL A 154 44.23 -17.52 -10.37
CA VAL A 154 45.27 -18.41 -10.92
C VAL A 154 46.49 -17.61 -11.35
N ARG A 155 46.30 -16.46 -12.01
CA ARG A 155 47.38 -15.60 -12.46
C ARG A 155 48.17 -14.99 -11.31
N ILE A 156 47.49 -14.53 -10.26
CA ILE A 156 48.13 -13.99 -9.05
C ILE A 156 48.91 -15.10 -8.33
N SER A 157 48.32 -16.29 -8.18
CA SER A 157 49.01 -17.42 -7.55
C SER A 157 50.28 -17.81 -8.32
N ALA A 158 50.21 -17.86 -9.65
CA ALA A 158 51.34 -18.19 -10.50
C ALA A 158 52.49 -17.16 -10.41
N LYS A 159 52.17 -15.87 -10.18
CA LYS A 159 53.19 -14.83 -9.96
C LYS A 159 54.05 -15.10 -8.72
N PHE A 160 53.50 -15.80 -7.72
CA PHE A 160 54.20 -16.21 -6.51
C PHE A 160 54.75 -17.65 -6.58
N GLY A 161 54.82 -18.25 -7.77
CA GLY A 161 55.32 -19.62 -7.95
C GLY A 161 54.35 -20.72 -7.47
N VAL A 162 53.12 -20.38 -7.08
CA VAL A 162 52.13 -21.33 -6.57
C VAL A 162 51.09 -21.65 -7.65
N ARG A 163 50.99 -22.92 -8.04
CA ARG A 163 49.89 -23.38 -8.90
C ARG A 163 48.61 -23.54 -8.08
N SER A 164 47.58 -22.74 -8.39
CA SER A 164 46.23 -22.85 -7.81
C SER A 164 45.22 -23.41 -8.81
N GLY A 165 44.11 -23.91 -8.28
CA GLY A 165 42.98 -24.42 -9.05
C GLY A 165 42.03 -23.33 -9.52
N HIS A 166 41.20 -23.66 -10.51
CA HIS A 166 40.09 -22.81 -10.93
C HIS A 166 38.91 -22.89 -9.96
N ILE A 167 38.08 -21.85 -9.95
CA ILE A 167 36.81 -21.83 -9.22
C ILE A 167 35.85 -22.82 -9.90
N LEU A 168 35.14 -23.58 -9.08
CA LEU A 168 34.14 -24.53 -9.52
C LEU A 168 32.79 -24.14 -8.89
N PRO A 169 31.86 -23.53 -9.63
CA PRO A 169 30.53 -23.26 -9.09
C PRO A 169 29.80 -24.58 -8.85
N ILE A 170 29.25 -24.75 -7.65
CA ILE A 170 28.43 -25.90 -7.30
C ILE A 170 26.96 -25.48 -7.45
N PRO A 171 26.20 -26.13 -8.35
CA PRO A 171 24.79 -25.82 -8.55
C PRO A 171 24.02 -26.08 -7.26
N ASP A 172 22.98 -25.29 -7.02
CA ASP A 172 22.13 -25.47 -5.87
C ASP A 172 21.32 -26.78 -5.97
N PRO A 173 21.49 -27.73 -5.03
CA PRO A 173 20.71 -28.96 -5.02
C PRO A 173 19.21 -28.70 -4.88
N SER A 174 18.77 -27.59 -4.27
CA SER A 174 17.34 -27.29 -4.11
C SER A 174 16.63 -27.08 -5.45
N VAL A 175 17.26 -26.35 -6.38
CA VAL A 175 16.78 -26.14 -7.75
C VAL A 175 16.68 -27.47 -8.51
N ILE A 176 17.69 -28.34 -8.34
CA ILE A 176 17.73 -29.66 -8.98
C ILE A 176 16.61 -30.54 -8.44
N ILE A 177 16.42 -30.54 -7.12
CA ILE A 177 15.35 -31.30 -6.48
C ILE A 177 13.99 -30.78 -6.95
N TRP A 178 13.75 -29.46 -6.98
CA TRP A 178 12.53 -28.88 -7.54
C TRP A 178 12.24 -29.39 -8.96
N LEU A 179 13.25 -29.36 -9.84
CA LEU A 179 13.11 -29.77 -11.23
C LEU A 179 12.82 -31.28 -11.41
N PHE A 180 13.38 -32.15 -10.56
CA PHE A 180 13.31 -33.60 -10.74
C PHE A 180 12.36 -34.32 -9.76
N SER A 181 11.99 -33.71 -8.64
CA SER A 181 11.18 -34.35 -7.58
C SER A 181 9.77 -33.78 -7.45
N GLY A 182 9.43 -32.69 -8.17
CA GLY A 182 8.11 -32.07 -8.11
C GLY A 182 7.73 -31.50 -6.75
N LEU A 183 8.72 -31.15 -5.92
CA LEU A 183 8.47 -30.48 -4.65
C LEU A 183 8.01 -29.03 -4.88
N SER A 184 7.20 -28.52 -3.95
CA SER A 184 6.71 -27.14 -3.99
C SER A 184 7.86 -26.12 -4.02
N THR A 185 7.61 -24.99 -4.68
CA THR A 185 8.50 -23.83 -4.74
C THR A 185 8.81 -23.23 -3.37
N SER A 186 8.02 -23.56 -2.33
CA SER A 186 8.25 -23.13 -0.95
C SER A 186 9.51 -23.73 -0.29
N PHE A 187 10.14 -24.74 -0.88
CA PHE A 187 11.42 -25.29 -0.40
C PHE A 187 12.66 -24.58 -0.98
N PHE A 188 12.45 -23.51 -1.74
CA PHE A 188 13.50 -22.74 -2.40
C PHE A 188 14.14 -21.71 -1.45
N ILE A 189 14.97 -22.17 -0.53
CA ILE A 189 15.56 -21.30 0.52
C ILE A 189 16.71 -20.42 -0.04
N TRP A 190 17.39 -20.87 -1.10
CA TRP A 190 18.52 -20.16 -1.69
C TRP A 190 18.16 -19.56 -3.05
N PRO A 191 18.01 -18.22 -3.17
CA PRO A 191 17.38 -17.61 -4.33
C PRO A 191 18.29 -17.53 -5.58
N PHE A 192 19.60 -17.83 -5.45
CA PHE A 192 20.59 -17.50 -6.47
C PHE A 192 21.10 -18.67 -7.32
N GLY A 193 20.69 -19.91 -7.06
CA GLY A 193 20.99 -21.06 -7.93
C GLY A 193 22.42 -21.63 -7.90
N ILE A 194 23.37 -20.98 -7.23
CA ILE A 194 24.71 -21.53 -6.91
C ILE A 194 24.87 -21.64 -5.40
N PHE A 195 25.05 -22.86 -4.89
CA PHE A 195 25.18 -23.10 -3.45
C PHE A 195 26.57 -22.77 -2.89
N PHE A 196 27.64 -23.12 -3.61
CA PHE A 196 29.00 -22.93 -3.12
C PHE A 196 30.00 -22.74 -4.27
N ILE A 197 31.07 -21.97 -4.05
CA ILE A 197 32.10 -21.67 -5.06
C ILE A 197 33.51 -22.05 -4.59
N PRO A 198 33.80 -23.34 -4.36
CA PRO A 198 35.13 -23.78 -3.98
C PRO A 198 36.14 -23.62 -5.12
N THR A 199 37.40 -23.61 -4.72
CA THR A 199 38.54 -23.79 -5.64
C THR A 199 38.94 -25.26 -5.63
N LEU A 200 39.18 -25.85 -6.81
CA LEU A 200 39.67 -27.24 -6.90
C LEU A 200 41.01 -27.32 -7.65
N PRO A 201 42.07 -27.87 -7.01
CA PRO A 201 42.13 -28.34 -5.62
C PRO A 201 41.96 -27.20 -4.60
N ARG A 202 41.42 -27.53 -3.43
CA ARG A 202 41.19 -26.57 -2.33
C ARG A 202 42.47 -25.84 -1.98
N MET A 203 42.40 -24.50 -1.92
CA MET A 203 43.55 -23.66 -1.58
C MET A 203 44.18 -24.00 -0.23
N ASP A 204 43.41 -24.48 0.75
CA ASP A 204 43.94 -24.83 2.07
C ASP A 204 44.81 -26.10 2.08
N ALA A 205 44.60 -26.98 1.10
CA ALA A 205 45.35 -28.22 0.95
C ALA A 205 46.60 -28.06 0.04
N ARG A 206 46.86 -26.84 -0.44
CA ARG A 206 48.02 -26.53 -1.27
C ARG A 206 49.15 -25.97 -0.40
N PRO A 207 50.41 -26.35 -0.68
CA PRO A 207 51.55 -25.72 -0.02
C PRO A 207 51.72 -24.30 -0.57
N TRP A 208 51.69 -23.32 0.32
CA TRP A 208 51.98 -21.92 0.04
C TRP A 208 53.40 -21.59 0.50
N THR A 209 54.12 -20.81 -0.30
CA THR A 209 55.52 -20.45 -0.02
C THR A 209 55.60 -19.58 1.23
N ASP A 210 54.79 -18.53 1.30
CA ASP A 210 54.79 -17.51 2.34
C ASP A 210 53.38 -16.96 2.63
N ARG A 211 53.27 -16.10 3.67
CA ARG A 211 52.01 -15.45 4.04
C ARG A 211 51.53 -14.44 2.98
N ILE A 212 52.45 -13.81 2.23
CA ILE A 212 52.11 -12.79 1.21
C ILE A 212 51.39 -13.42 0.03
N SER A 213 51.92 -14.53 -0.51
CA SER A 213 51.30 -15.25 -1.63
C SER A 213 49.91 -15.75 -1.28
N LEU A 214 49.74 -16.29 -0.06
CA LEU A 214 48.45 -16.74 0.46
C LEU A 214 47.44 -15.58 0.54
N ALA A 215 47.86 -14.42 1.06
CA ALA A 215 46.99 -13.25 1.22
C ALA A 215 46.47 -12.72 -0.11
N TRP A 216 47.35 -12.42 -1.06
CA TRP A 216 46.98 -11.84 -2.35
C TRP A 216 46.17 -12.81 -3.22
N ALA A 217 46.51 -14.11 -3.21
CA ALA A 217 45.73 -15.10 -3.92
C ALA A 217 44.33 -15.25 -3.30
N SER A 218 44.22 -15.27 -1.97
CA SER A 218 42.93 -15.43 -1.30
C SER A 218 42.01 -14.23 -1.54
N ILE A 219 42.52 -13.01 -1.39
CA ILE A 219 41.69 -11.79 -1.49
C ILE A 219 41.24 -11.50 -2.93
N SER A 220 41.93 -12.04 -3.94
CA SER A 220 41.69 -11.71 -5.34
C SER A 220 40.29 -12.06 -5.85
N ALA A 221 39.80 -13.27 -5.60
CA ALA A 221 38.51 -13.71 -6.12
C ALA A 221 37.32 -12.94 -5.49
N PRO A 222 37.24 -12.77 -4.15
CA PRO A 222 36.14 -12.01 -3.56
C PRO A 222 36.14 -10.52 -3.96
N ILE A 223 37.31 -9.88 -4.12
CA ILE A 223 37.38 -8.49 -4.62
C ILE A 223 36.79 -8.40 -6.02
N VAL A 224 37.17 -9.32 -6.93
CA VAL A 224 36.64 -9.30 -8.30
C VAL A 224 35.12 -9.45 -8.29
N MET A 225 34.58 -10.31 -7.42
CA MET A 225 33.13 -10.45 -7.26
C MET A 225 32.47 -9.18 -6.73
N ILE A 226 32.98 -8.58 -5.64
CA ILE A 226 32.43 -7.34 -5.06
C ILE A 226 32.46 -6.20 -6.08
N VAL A 227 33.59 -6.00 -6.75
CA VAL A 227 33.74 -4.94 -7.76
C VAL A 227 32.79 -5.18 -8.94
N SER A 228 32.69 -6.41 -9.43
CA SER A 228 31.74 -6.74 -10.50
C SER A 228 30.30 -6.54 -10.06
N GLY A 229 29.97 -6.90 -8.81
CA GLY A 229 28.66 -6.67 -8.22
C GLY A 229 28.31 -5.18 -8.18
N PHE A 230 29.21 -4.31 -7.74
CA PHE A 230 28.98 -2.86 -7.79
C PHE A 230 28.80 -2.32 -9.21
N VAL A 231 29.52 -2.86 -10.20
CA VAL A 231 29.31 -2.51 -11.61
C VAL A 231 27.90 -2.91 -12.08
N PHE A 232 27.42 -4.10 -11.70
CA PHE A 232 26.06 -4.53 -12.06
C PHE A 232 24.98 -3.76 -11.31
N TRP A 233 25.22 -3.33 -10.06
CA TRP A 233 24.32 -2.39 -9.39
C TRP A 233 24.19 -1.07 -10.16
N THR A 234 25.30 -0.46 -10.57
CA THR A 234 25.23 0.79 -11.35
C THR A 234 24.57 0.59 -12.71
N LEU A 235 24.81 -0.54 -13.37
CA LEU A 235 24.17 -0.86 -14.64
C LEU A 235 22.67 -1.13 -14.46
N GLY A 236 22.26 -1.77 -13.36
CA GLY A 236 20.86 -1.98 -13.02
C GLY A 236 20.15 -0.64 -12.88
N PHE A 237 20.65 0.26 -12.03
CA PHE A 237 20.04 1.58 -11.85
C PHE A 237 19.98 2.42 -13.13
N ALA A 238 20.97 2.25 -14.03
CA ALA A 238 20.99 2.95 -15.31
C ALA A 238 20.01 2.38 -16.35
N LEU A 239 19.51 1.15 -16.16
CA LEU A 239 18.67 0.42 -17.11
C LEU A 239 17.27 0.12 -16.58
N THR A 240 17.02 0.29 -15.28
CA THR A 240 15.66 0.22 -14.72
C THR A 240 14.79 1.27 -15.39
N THR A 241 13.66 0.83 -15.94
CA THR A 241 12.65 1.68 -16.57
C THR A 241 11.74 2.33 -15.53
N ASP A 242 10.89 3.24 -15.99
CA ASP A 242 9.80 3.78 -15.18
C ASP A 242 8.86 2.66 -14.69
N SER A 243 7.98 3.00 -13.73
CA SER A 243 7.03 2.08 -13.11
C SER A 243 6.19 1.32 -14.16
N TYR A 244 5.98 0.03 -13.93
CA TYR A 244 5.17 -0.84 -14.79
C TYR A 244 4.24 -1.72 -13.96
N LEU A 245 3.15 -2.15 -14.61
CA LEU A 245 2.13 -2.99 -14.01
C LEU A 245 2.65 -4.41 -13.76
N VAL A 246 2.35 -4.91 -12.57
CA VAL A 246 2.70 -6.25 -12.10
C VAL A 246 1.42 -7.04 -11.84
N THR A 247 1.42 -8.36 -12.08
CA THR A 247 0.23 -9.21 -11.90
C THR A 247 0.22 -9.99 -10.58
N GLU A 248 1.38 -10.19 -9.96
CA GLU A 248 1.56 -10.96 -8.71
C GLU A 248 2.68 -10.36 -7.87
N GLU A 249 2.68 -10.61 -6.56
CA GLU A 249 3.71 -10.11 -5.62
C GLU A 249 5.15 -10.33 -6.16
N PRO A 250 5.86 -9.24 -6.50
CA PRO A 250 7.21 -9.31 -7.01
C PRO A 250 8.25 -9.38 -5.87
N TYR A 251 9.48 -9.77 -6.22
CA TYR A 251 10.63 -9.71 -5.33
C TYR A 251 11.51 -8.53 -5.70
N ARG A 252 12.08 -7.85 -4.69
CA ARG A 252 13.13 -6.85 -4.87
C ARG A 252 14.47 -7.31 -4.33
N ALA A 253 15.55 -6.85 -4.96
CA ALA A 253 16.91 -7.02 -4.44
C ALA A 253 17.33 -5.75 -3.70
N ASN A 254 17.63 -5.89 -2.42
CA ASN A 254 18.05 -4.76 -1.59
C ASN A 254 19.54 -4.48 -1.75
N ALA A 255 19.85 -3.18 -1.86
CA ALA A 255 21.19 -2.69 -2.10
C ALA A 255 22.12 -2.88 -0.89
N PRO A 256 23.43 -3.11 -1.10
CA PRO A 256 24.42 -3.10 -0.02
C PRO A 256 24.69 -1.67 0.49
N PHE A 257 25.28 -1.57 1.67
CA PHE A 257 25.49 -0.31 2.40
C PHE A 257 26.06 0.86 1.57
N LEU A 258 26.99 0.61 0.64
CA LEU A 258 27.52 1.68 -0.22
C LEU A 258 26.43 2.39 -1.02
N PHE A 259 25.46 1.66 -1.57
CA PHE A 259 24.40 2.24 -2.39
C PHE A 259 23.33 2.93 -1.55
N GLU A 260 23.00 2.38 -0.37
CA GLU A 260 22.15 3.08 0.61
C GLU A 260 22.78 4.42 1.04
N LEU A 261 24.10 4.42 1.30
CA LEU A 261 24.83 5.65 1.63
C LEU A 261 24.81 6.65 0.46
N LEU A 262 25.01 6.19 -0.77
CA LEU A 262 24.99 7.06 -1.96
C LEU A 262 23.59 7.62 -2.25
N ALA A 263 22.53 6.86 -2.01
CA ALA A 263 21.15 7.31 -2.16
C ALA A 263 20.80 8.49 -1.23
N ALA A 264 21.50 8.64 -0.09
CA ALA A 264 21.35 9.81 0.77
C ALA A 264 21.98 11.09 0.18
N PHE A 265 22.89 10.99 -0.79
CA PHE A 265 23.60 12.13 -1.40
C PHE A 265 23.22 12.41 -2.84
N VAL A 266 22.64 11.43 -3.54
CA VAL A 266 22.26 11.49 -4.95
C VAL A 266 20.78 11.12 -5.02
N PRO A 267 19.97 11.78 -5.86
CA PRO A 267 18.56 11.42 -6.07
C PRO A 267 18.45 10.11 -6.86
N ILE A 268 18.98 9.03 -6.31
CA ILE A 268 18.71 7.66 -6.72
C ILE A 268 17.47 7.28 -5.94
N SER A 269 16.31 7.25 -6.60
CA SER A 269 15.08 6.76 -5.98
C SER A 269 15.27 5.28 -5.65
N THR A 270 15.41 4.97 -4.37
CA THR A 270 15.45 3.58 -3.90
C THR A 270 14.14 2.86 -4.18
N GLU A 271 13.05 3.60 -4.39
CA GLU A 271 11.76 3.10 -4.88
C GLU A 271 11.88 2.43 -6.25
N ASN A 272 12.85 2.83 -7.09
CA ASN A 272 13.11 2.14 -8.37
C ASN A 272 13.66 0.72 -8.19
N LEU A 273 14.14 0.35 -6.99
CA LEU A 273 14.51 -1.04 -6.70
C LEU A 273 13.28 -1.95 -6.70
N ASP A 274 12.09 -1.39 -6.52
CA ASP A 274 10.88 -2.19 -6.49
C ASP A 274 10.59 -2.77 -7.90
N TRP A 275 10.91 -2.03 -8.96
CA TRP A 275 10.96 -2.55 -10.34
C TRP A 275 12.34 -3.15 -10.67
N SER A 276 12.67 -4.21 -9.93
CA SER A 276 14.03 -4.78 -9.93
C SER A 276 14.49 -5.32 -11.30
N HIS A 277 15.41 -4.60 -11.95
CA HIS A 277 16.11 -5.09 -13.14
C HIS A 277 16.92 -6.37 -12.81
N PRO A 278 17.02 -7.38 -13.71
CA PRO A 278 17.72 -8.64 -13.46
C PRO A 278 19.18 -8.50 -12.99
N PHE A 279 19.85 -7.42 -13.41
CA PHE A 279 21.19 -7.09 -12.96
C PHE A 279 21.29 -6.83 -11.45
N PHE A 280 20.24 -6.35 -10.79
CA PHE A 280 20.25 -6.18 -9.33
C PHE A 280 20.37 -7.51 -8.60
N PHE A 281 19.68 -8.56 -9.07
CA PHE A 281 19.82 -9.90 -8.50
C PHE A 281 21.22 -10.49 -8.73
N ALA A 282 21.80 -10.28 -9.92
CA ALA A 282 23.17 -10.68 -10.21
C ALA A 282 24.18 -9.93 -9.33
N ALA A 283 23.95 -8.63 -9.16
CA ALA A 283 24.76 -7.75 -8.34
C ALA A 283 24.70 -8.17 -6.87
N ALA A 284 23.50 -8.37 -6.33
CA ALA A 284 23.24 -8.84 -4.98
C ALA A 284 23.95 -10.17 -4.70
N PHE A 285 23.87 -11.15 -5.61
CA PHE A 285 24.62 -12.41 -5.46
C PHE A 285 26.13 -12.17 -5.37
N LEU A 286 26.69 -11.38 -6.30
CA LEU A 286 28.13 -11.15 -6.38
C LEU A 286 28.66 -10.37 -5.17
N THR A 287 27.95 -9.34 -4.71
CA THR A 287 28.31 -8.59 -3.50
C THR A 287 28.14 -9.43 -2.25
N LEU A 288 27.02 -10.15 -2.09
CA LEU A 288 26.76 -11.00 -0.93
C LEU A 288 27.78 -12.12 -0.80
N VAL A 289 27.99 -12.91 -1.86
CA VAL A 289 28.92 -14.05 -1.81
C VAL A 289 30.38 -13.56 -1.73
N GLY A 290 30.71 -12.47 -2.41
CA GLY A 290 32.02 -11.83 -2.27
C GLY A 290 32.28 -11.37 -0.83
N TRP A 291 31.29 -10.77 -0.18
CA TRP A 291 31.35 -10.36 1.23
C TRP A 291 31.46 -11.57 2.18
N LEU A 292 30.62 -12.60 2.00
CA LEU A 292 30.66 -13.83 2.80
C LEU A 292 32.04 -14.50 2.75
N LEU A 293 32.67 -14.55 1.57
CA LEU A 293 34.03 -15.10 1.43
C LEU A 293 35.11 -14.27 2.13
N MET A 294 34.87 -13.00 2.42
CA MET A 294 35.78 -12.13 3.18
C MET A 294 35.64 -12.29 4.70
N LEU A 295 34.59 -12.94 5.19
CA LEU A 295 34.45 -13.24 6.61
C LEU A 295 35.63 -14.09 7.09
N PRO A 296 36.09 -13.90 8.34
CA PRO A 296 37.24 -14.62 8.91
C PRO A 296 36.90 -16.08 9.29
N VAL A 297 36.22 -16.80 8.40
CA VAL A 297 35.81 -18.20 8.57
C VAL A 297 36.91 -19.13 8.06
N PRO A 298 37.25 -20.21 8.78
CA PRO A 298 38.20 -21.21 8.31
C PRO A 298 37.84 -21.73 6.92
N THR A 299 38.84 -22.01 6.08
CA THR A 299 38.73 -22.41 4.66
C THR A 299 38.23 -21.33 3.69
N PHE A 300 37.61 -20.25 4.18
CA PHE A 300 37.25 -19.12 3.35
C PHE A 300 38.48 -18.23 3.06
N PRO A 301 38.45 -17.46 1.97
CA PRO A 301 39.47 -16.44 1.70
C PRO A 301 39.77 -15.51 2.88
N GLY A 302 38.74 -15.03 3.58
CA GLY A 302 38.89 -14.18 4.76
C GLY A 302 39.59 -14.89 5.93
N GLY A 303 39.33 -16.18 6.16
CA GLY A 303 40.07 -16.96 7.15
C GLY A 303 41.54 -17.18 6.76
N ARG A 304 41.85 -17.38 5.47
CA ARG A 304 43.24 -17.43 4.99
C ARG A 304 43.94 -16.08 5.14
N LEU A 305 43.21 -14.98 4.94
CA LEU A 305 43.72 -13.63 5.15
C LEU A 305 43.99 -13.34 6.63
N LEU A 306 43.13 -13.82 7.54
CA LEU A 306 43.36 -13.76 8.97
C LEU A 306 44.67 -14.47 9.36
N VAL A 307 44.86 -15.70 8.86
CA VAL A 307 46.11 -16.47 9.05
C VAL A 307 47.31 -15.71 8.49
N ALA A 308 47.19 -15.11 7.31
CA ALA A 308 48.29 -14.35 6.72
C ALA A 308 48.67 -13.12 7.57
N ARG A 309 47.69 -12.46 8.21
CA ARG A 309 47.92 -11.27 9.04
C ARG A 309 48.42 -11.58 10.46
N MET A 310 47.76 -12.50 11.16
CA MET A 310 48.03 -12.79 12.57
C MET A 310 49.09 -13.89 12.75
N GLY A 311 49.30 -14.72 11.72
CA GLY A 311 50.08 -15.94 11.82
C GLY A 311 49.22 -17.16 12.18
N LEU A 312 49.78 -18.35 11.93
CA LEU A 312 49.03 -19.60 11.98
C LEU A 312 48.60 -19.98 13.39
N GLU A 313 49.50 -19.85 14.38
CA GLU A 313 49.21 -20.24 15.77
C GLU A 313 48.19 -19.30 16.43
N GLU A 314 48.36 -17.99 16.24
CA GLU A 314 47.45 -16.98 16.82
C GLU A 314 46.07 -17.01 16.16
N ALA A 315 45.99 -17.11 14.84
CA ALA A 315 44.71 -17.16 14.12
C ALA A 315 43.92 -18.44 14.41
N ARG A 316 44.61 -19.55 14.74
CA ARG A 316 44.01 -20.85 15.05
C ARG A 316 43.90 -21.12 16.56
N SER A 317 44.20 -20.13 17.40
CA SER A 317 44.07 -20.26 18.85
C SER A 317 42.61 -20.41 19.27
N SER A 318 42.35 -21.15 20.36
CA SER A 318 40.99 -21.32 20.87
C SER A 318 40.31 -20.00 21.24
N GLY A 319 41.09 -19.03 21.77
CA GLY A 319 40.60 -17.69 22.10
C GLY A 319 40.09 -16.94 20.87
N THR A 320 40.87 -16.91 19.78
CA THR A 320 40.47 -16.26 18.53
C THR A 320 39.25 -16.93 17.91
N GLN A 321 39.17 -18.27 17.92
CA GLN A 321 38.02 -18.99 17.37
C GLN A 321 36.73 -18.74 18.18
N ILE A 322 36.80 -18.72 19.52
CA ILE A 322 35.67 -18.39 20.37
C ILE A 322 35.22 -16.94 20.13
N LEU A 323 36.15 -16.00 20.03
CA LEU A 323 35.84 -14.59 19.74
C LEU A 323 35.11 -14.44 18.40
N MET A 324 35.61 -15.08 17.34
CA MET A 324 34.98 -15.04 16.02
C MET A 324 33.59 -15.67 16.02
N PHE A 325 33.41 -16.79 16.73
CA PHE A 325 32.10 -17.40 16.90
C PHE A 325 31.11 -16.46 17.60
N MET A 326 31.53 -15.82 18.70
CA MET A 326 30.69 -14.85 19.42
C MET A 326 30.32 -13.66 18.54
N ILE A 327 31.30 -13.04 17.86
CA ILE A 327 31.04 -11.92 16.93
C ILE A 327 30.05 -12.32 15.84
N LEU A 328 30.23 -13.52 15.25
CA LEU A 328 29.36 -13.99 14.19
C LEU A 328 27.92 -14.24 14.65
N ILE A 329 27.72 -14.87 15.82
CA ILE A 329 26.38 -15.07 16.39
C ILE A 329 25.74 -13.75 16.79
N THR A 330 26.51 -12.82 17.38
CA THR A 330 26.02 -11.48 17.71
C THR A 330 25.60 -10.71 16.46
N ALA A 331 26.41 -10.72 15.39
CA ALA A 331 26.05 -10.10 14.13
C ALA A 331 24.82 -10.76 13.49
N ALA A 332 24.76 -12.09 13.49
CA ALA A 332 23.61 -12.83 12.97
C ALA A 332 22.31 -12.48 13.71
N PHE A 333 22.36 -12.30 15.03
CA PHE A 333 21.19 -11.96 15.82
C PHE A 333 20.79 -10.48 15.70
N PHE A 334 21.74 -9.55 15.85
CA PHE A 334 21.42 -8.11 15.95
C PHE A 334 21.46 -7.34 14.63
N ILE A 335 22.26 -7.77 13.65
CA ILE A 335 22.43 -7.05 12.37
C ILE A 335 21.55 -7.67 11.29
N PHE A 336 21.47 -9.00 11.26
CA PHE A 336 20.83 -9.74 10.16
C PHE A 336 19.54 -10.44 10.54
N ASN A 337 19.10 -10.31 11.79
CA ASN A 337 17.86 -10.91 12.30
C ASN A 337 17.68 -12.38 11.90
N ALA A 338 18.78 -13.13 11.86
CA ALA A 338 18.88 -14.44 11.19
C ALA A 338 17.96 -15.52 11.79
N PHE A 339 17.46 -15.29 13.01
CA PHE A 339 16.64 -16.22 13.77
C PHE A 339 15.14 -15.86 13.80
N ASN A 340 14.73 -14.79 13.11
CA ASN A 340 13.33 -14.41 12.96
C ASN A 340 12.78 -14.90 11.61
N GLY A 341 11.99 -15.98 11.63
CA GLY A 341 11.46 -16.60 10.41
C GLY A 341 12.46 -17.44 9.62
N PHE A 342 12.10 -17.81 8.39
CA PHE A 342 12.95 -18.57 7.46
C PHE A 342 13.71 -17.63 6.53
N THR A 343 14.89 -17.17 6.96
CA THR A 343 15.73 -16.23 6.20
C THR A 343 16.87 -16.92 5.46
N ILE A 344 17.48 -16.23 4.49
CA ILE A 344 18.67 -16.71 3.76
C ILE A 344 19.89 -16.94 4.68
N TRP A 345 19.87 -16.41 5.90
CA TRP A 345 20.99 -16.51 6.85
C TRP A 345 21.10 -17.88 7.50
N ILE A 346 20.00 -18.63 7.62
CA ILE A 346 19.97 -19.99 8.20
C ILE A 346 20.91 -20.94 7.44
N PRO A 347 20.81 -21.11 6.10
CA PRO A 347 21.74 -21.98 5.37
C PRO A 347 23.19 -21.48 5.43
N ILE A 348 23.42 -20.15 5.45
CA ILE A 348 24.75 -19.56 5.60
C ILE A 348 25.38 -19.97 6.95
N LEU A 349 24.64 -19.80 8.05
CA LEU A 349 25.09 -20.18 9.39
C LEU A 349 25.31 -21.69 9.51
N SER A 350 24.48 -22.48 8.84
CA SER A 350 24.60 -23.95 8.81
C SER A 350 25.91 -24.43 8.16
N VAL A 351 26.53 -23.62 7.28
CA VAL A 351 27.86 -23.89 6.71
C VAL A 351 28.97 -23.30 7.57
N ILE A 352 28.81 -22.05 8.03
CA ILE A 352 29.87 -21.32 8.72
C ILE A 352 30.16 -21.88 10.12
N ILE A 353 29.12 -22.22 10.90
CA ILE A 353 29.28 -22.70 12.28
C ILE A 353 30.11 -24.00 12.33
N PRO A 354 29.81 -25.05 11.54
CA PRO A 354 30.66 -26.25 11.51
C PRO A 354 32.10 -25.97 11.10
N LEU A 355 32.34 -25.06 10.14
CA LEU A 355 33.70 -24.71 9.72
C LEU A 355 34.49 -24.05 10.84
N LEU A 356 33.88 -23.14 11.61
CA LEU A 356 34.49 -22.53 12.79
C LEU A 356 34.81 -23.58 13.87
N LEU A 357 33.86 -24.48 14.17
CA LEU A 357 34.03 -25.45 15.25
C LEU A 357 35.02 -26.57 14.91
N PHE A 358 34.96 -27.13 13.71
CA PHE A 358 35.76 -28.32 13.34
C PHE A 358 37.06 -27.98 12.63
N MET A 359 37.12 -26.88 11.87
CA MET A 359 38.31 -26.48 11.11
C MET A 359 39.01 -25.25 11.71
N GLY A 360 38.41 -24.57 12.67
CA GLY A 360 38.95 -23.36 13.28
C GLY A 360 40.23 -23.57 14.07
N SER A 361 40.38 -24.70 14.77
CA SER A 361 41.53 -25.00 15.61
C SER A 361 42.62 -25.82 14.91
N ASP A 362 42.44 -26.17 13.63
CA ASP A 362 43.42 -26.98 12.90
C ASP A 362 44.57 -26.12 12.35
N VAL A 363 45.73 -26.22 13.00
CA VAL A 363 47.00 -25.55 12.64
C VAL A 363 47.64 -26.15 11.38
N ARG A 364 47.07 -27.22 10.79
CA ARG A 364 47.57 -27.79 9.53
C ARG A 364 47.05 -27.04 8.30
N ILE A 365 46.03 -26.20 8.46
CA ILE A 365 45.34 -25.50 7.37
C ILE A 365 45.35 -23.97 7.56
N PRO A 366 45.79 -23.21 6.55
CA PRO A 366 46.39 -23.64 5.29
C PRO A 366 47.82 -24.18 5.48
N MET A 367 48.29 -24.98 4.54
CA MET A 367 49.66 -25.50 4.54
C MET A 367 50.66 -24.43 4.08
N MET A 368 51.48 -23.91 4.99
CA MET A 368 52.54 -22.94 4.68
C MET A 368 53.93 -23.56 4.83
N LEU A 369 54.82 -23.27 3.87
CA LEU A 369 56.22 -23.68 3.86
C LEU A 369 57.06 -22.80 4.77
N ASP A 370 56.89 -21.47 4.72
CA ASP A 370 57.44 -20.53 5.70
C ASP A 370 56.30 -19.77 6.37
N GLY A 371 55.73 -20.41 7.39
CA GLY A 371 54.54 -19.93 8.08
C GLY A 371 54.80 -18.81 9.08
N ASP A 372 56.06 -18.50 9.39
CA ASP A 372 56.45 -17.59 10.49
C ASP A 372 57.08 -16.29 10.02
N ARG A 373 57.35 -16.16 8.72
CA ARG A 373 57.77 -14.90 8.11
C ARG A 373 56.65 -13.85 8.22
N PRO A 374 56.88 -12.72 8.90
CA PRO A 374 55.88 -11.67 9.03
C PRO A 374 55.64 -10.97 7.68
N LEU A 375 54.46 -10.39 7.53
CA LEU A 375 54.17 -9.47 6.42
C LEU A 375 54.97 -8.18 6.63
N ASP A 376 55.43 -7.56 5.54
CA ASP A 376 55.93 -6.19 5.56
C ASP A 376 54.81 -5.23 5.98
N GLU A 377 55.17 -4.15 6.69
CA GLU A 377 54.21 -3.20 7.27
C GLU A 377 53.30 -2.58 6.19
N ASP A 378 53.85 -2.30 5.02
CA ASP A 378 53.10 -1.76 3.87
C ASP A 378 52.05 -2.74 3.35
N THR A 379 52.41 -4.00 3.12
CA THR A 379 51.45 -5.03 2.70
C THR A 379 50.43 -5.33 3.79
N HIS A 380 50.85 -5.40 5.05
CA HIS A 380 49.94 -5.56 6.19
C HIS A 380 48.91 -4.44 6.25
N ARG A 381 49.32 -3.18 6.08
CA ARG A 381 48.42 -2.02 6.04
C ARG A 381 47.48 -2.07 4.83
N ARG A 382 48.00 -2.30 3.62
CA ARG A 382 47.19 -2.35 2.38
C ARG A 382 46.11 -3.42 2.44
N LEU A 383 46.47 -4.64 2.86
CA LEU A 383 45.50 -5.73 3.03
C LEU A 383 44.41 -5.38 4.06
N GLY A 384 44.76 -4.59 5.08
CA GLY A 384 43.82 -4.19 6.13
C GLY A 384 42.80 -3.19 5.64
N ILE A 385 43.27 -2.18 4.91
CA ILE A 385 42.40 -1.19 4.28
C ILE A 385 41.47 -1.86 3.27
N ILE A 386 41.99 -2.76 2.42
CA ILE A 386 41.18 -3.47 1.44
C ILE A 386 40.13 -4.34 2.11
N LEU A 387 40.50 -5.10 3.15
CA LEU A 387 39.56 -5.93 3.91
C LEU A 387 38.47 -5.09 4.58
N PHE A 388 38.86 -4.01 5.26
CA PHE A 388 37.93 -3.11 5.93
C PHE A 388 36.97 -2.45 4.94
N ALA A 389 37.49 -1.91 3.84
CA ALA A 389 36.66 -1.30 2.79
C ALA A 389 35.73 -2.33 2.14
N ALA A 390 36.21 -3.55 1.84
CA ALA A 390 35.37 -4.59 1.25
C ALA A 390 34.24 -5.03 2.19
N ILE A 391 34.53 -5.26 3.48
CA ILE A 391 33.52 -5.68 4.47
C ILE A 391 32.51 -4.56 4.75
N LEU A 392 32.96 -3.30 4.85
CA LEU A 392 32.09 -2.17 5.16
C LEU A 392 31.21 -1.78 3.97
N LEU A 393 31.82 -1.58 2.79
CA LEU A 393 31.09 -1.08 1.62
C LEU A 393 30.15 -2.12 1.01
N ALA A 394 30.54 -3.40 1.06
CA ALA A 394 29.72 -4.50 0.57
C ALA A 394 28.90 -5.16 1.69
N LEU A 395 28.73 -4.49 2.85
CA LEU A 395 27.87 -4.98 3.92
C LEU A 395 26.46 -5.21 3.35
N PRO A 396 25.96 -6.46 3.37
CA PRO A 396 24.64 -6.75 2.85
C PRO A 396 23.55 -6.19 3.77
N PRO A 397 22.35 -5.93 3.24
CA PRO A 397 21.19 -5.54 4.06
C PRO A 397 20.67 -6.72 4.89
N GLU A 398 19.76 -6.46 5.82
CA GLU A 398 19.10 -7.48 6.66
C GLU A 398 18.42 -8.56 5.79
N PHE A 399 17.69 -8.13 4.77
CA PHE A 399 17.05 -8.98 3.77
C PHE A 399 17.59 -8.66 2.37
N PRO A 400 18.59 -9.40 1.84
CA PRO A 400 19.13 -9.14 0.50
C PRO A 400 18.12 -9.31 -0.64
N ILE A 401 17.12 -10.17 -0.45
CA ILE A 401 15.97 -10.32 -1.34
C ILE A 401 14.74 -10.47 -0.46
N GLU A 402 13.68 -9.71 -0.77
CA GLU A 402 12.40 -9.75 -0.06
C GLU A 402 11.23 -9.50 -1.01
N PRO A 403 10.02 -9.99 -0.69
CA PRO A 403 8.82 -9.62 -1.42
C PRO A 403 8.44 -8.15 -1.15
N ILE A 404 7.74 -7.53 -2.09
CA ILE A 404 7.37 -6.12 -2.01
C ILE A 404 5.98 -5.99 -1.37
N GLU A 405 5.91 -5.59 -0.10
CA GLU A 405 4.63 -5.50 0.64
C GLU A 405 3.64 -4.50 0.04
N ARG A 406 4.12 -3.40 -0.57
CA ARG A 406 3.25 -2.35 -1.14
C ARG A 406 2.64 -2.70 -2.50
N TRP A 407 2.90 -3.89 -3.04
CA TRP A 407 2.50 -4.25 -4.41
C TRP A 407 0.98 -4.14 -4.62
N ASP A 408 0.18 -4.49 -3.62
CA ASP A 408 -1.28 -4.42 -3.57
C ASP A 408 -1.80 -3.37 -2.57
N ALA A 409 -1.00 -2.31 -2.32
CA ALA A 409 -1.40 -1.23 -1.43
C ALA A 409 -2.67 -0.51 -1.96
N GLU A 410 -3.57 -0.15 -1.06
CA GLU A 410 -4.80 0.56 -1.44
C GLU A 410 -4.50 1.96 -2.00
N ALA A 411 -5.30 2.37 -2.99
CA ALA A 411 -5.29 3.74 -3.49
C ALA A 411 -5.75 4.72 -2.39
N THR A 412 -5.19 5.92 -2.40
CA THR A 412 -5.45 6.93 -1.38
C THR A 412 -5.87 8.25 -2.03
N TYR A 413 -6.58 9.08 -1.27
CA TYR A 413 -6.96 10.42 -1.70
C TYR A 413 -6.62 11.46 -0.62
N SER A 414 -6.41 12.70 -1.05
CA SER A 414 -6.38 13.88 -0.18
C SER A 414 -7.30 14.96 -0.73
N PHE A 415 -8.11 15.53 0.16
CA PHE A 415 -9.08 16.57 -0.17
C PHE A 415 -8.68 17.89 0.50
N GLU A 416 -8.52 18.93 -0.31
CA GLU A 416 -8.22 20.30 0.14
C GLU A 416 -9.25 21.26 -0.46
N SER A 417 -10.12 21.84 0.37
CA SER A 417 -11.14 22.79 -0.09
C SER A 417 -10.95 24.18 0.50
N ASP A 418 -11.19 25.22 -0.31
CA ASP A 418 -11.30 26.58 0.18
C ASP A 418 -12.49 26.72 1.14
N SER A 419 -12.26 27.27 2.34
CA SER A 419 -13.35 27.54 3.29
C SER A 419 -14.17 28.78 2.91
N TYR A 420 -13.57 29.69 2.13
CA TYR A 420 -14.19 30.95 1.76
C TYR A 420 -14.13 31.19 0.25
N ALA A 421 -15.25 31.60 -0.35
CA ALA A 421 -15.27 32.13 -1.70
C ALA A 421 -14.83 33.60 -1.73
N GLU A 422 -13.95 33.94 -2.66
CA GLU A 422 -13.47 35.30 -2.85
C GLU A 422 -14.21 35.98 -4.01
N LEU A 423 -14.32 37.31 -3.95
CA LEU A 423 -14.94 38.11 -5.00
C LEU A 423 -13.85 38.67 -5.92
N SER A 424 -13.82 38.17 -7.17
CA SER A 424 -13.02 38.75 -8.25
C SER A 424 -13.92 39.48 -9.25
N ASP A 425 -14.24 38.86 -10.39
CA ASP A 425 -15.28 39.30 -11.34
C ASP A 425 -16.63 38.60 -11.06
N GLN A 426 -16.56 37.36 -10.57
CA GLN A 426 -17.63 36.54 -10.01
C GLN A 426 -17.15 36.00 -8.66
N TRP A 427 -18.05 35.48 -7.83
CA TRP A 427 -17.62 34.76 -6.63
C TRP A 427 -17.09 33.41 -7.04
N ASN A 428 -15.87 33.09 -6.61
CA ASN A 428 -15.19 31.85 -6.95
C ASN A 428 -14.58 31.18 -5.72
N ALA A 429 -14.63 29.85 -5.71
CA ALA A 429 -13.93 29.00 -4.75
C ALA A 429 -13.42 27.75 -5.48
N SER A 430 -12.35 27.17 -4.97
CA SER A 430 -11.76 25.96 -5.52
C SER A 430 -11.63 24.86 -4.45
N ALA A 431 -11.77 23.62 -4.90
CA ALA A 431 -11.39 22.45 -4.14
C ALA A 431 -10.51 21.55 -4.99
N TYR A 432 -9.48 20.98 -4.37
CA TYR A 432 -8.51 20.10 -4.99
C TYR A 432 -8.65 18.69 -4.41
N ILE A 433 -8.89 17.74 -5.29
CA ILE A 433 -8.95 16.32 -4.98
C ILE A 433 -7.70 15.69 -5.60
N THR A 434 -6.76 15.26 -4.77
CA THR A 434 -5.56 14.56 -5.25
C THR A 434 -5.71 13.07 -4.99
N LEU A 435 -5.69 12.29 -6.06
CA LEU A 435 -5.74 10.82 -6.03
C LEU A 435 -4.32 10.29 -6.20
N THR A 436 -3.91 9.35 -5.35
CA THR A 436 -2.55 8.78 -5.34
C THR A 436 -2.59 7.25 -5.33
N ASN A 437 -1.89 6.63 -6.27
CA ASN A 437 -1.72 5.17 -6.34
C ASN A 437 -0.32 4.78 -5.83
N PRO A 438 -0.18 4.30 -4.58
CA PRO A 438 1.10 3.85 -4.05
C PRO A 438 1.49 2.42 -4.48
N SER A 439 0.59 1.72 -5.18
CA SER A 439 0.70 0.30 -5.52
C SER A 439 1.43 0.04 -6.84
N MET A 440 1.60 -1.25 -7.17
CA MET A 440 2.08 -1.72 -8.47
C MET A 440 0.98 -2.19 -9.41
N LEU A 441 -0.28 -2.01 -9.02
CA LEU A 441 -1.48 -2.34 -9.78
C LEU A 441 -2.09 -1.07 -10.37
N ASP A 442 -2.88 -1.23 -11.43
CA ASP A 442 -3.71 -0.14 -11.94
C ASP A 442 -4.99 -0.07 -11.10
N TYR A 443 -5.38 1.14 -10.69
CA TYR A 443 -6.66 1.39 -10.02
C TYR A 443 -7.58 2.20 -10.92
N SER A 444 -8.82 1.74 -11.09
CA SER A 444 -9.85 2.56 -11.72
C SER A 444 -10.41 3.55 -10.72
N TYR A 445 -10.60 4.80 -11.12
CA TYR A 445 -11.20 5.82 -10.27
C TYR A 445 -12.40 6.48 -10.96
N SER A 446 -13.41 6.80 -10.17
CA SER A 446 -14.51 7.69 -10.57
C SER A 446 -14.76 8.73 -9.49
N VAL A 447 -14.78 10.00 -9.86
CA VAL A 447 -15.10 11.13 -8.98
C VAL A 447 -16.33 11.84 -9.49
N SER A 448 -17.36 11.93 -8.66
CA SER A 448 -18.59 12.68 -8.87
C SER A 448 -18.73 13.75 -7.78
N GLN A 449 -19.49 14.78 -8.10
CA GLN A 449 -19.80 15.87 -7.17
C GLN A 449 -21.28 16.21 -7.26
N GLU A 450 -21.84 16.61 -6.13
CA GLU A 450 -23.22 17.05 -6.01
C GLU A 450 -23.30 18.26 -5.08
N ILE A 451 -23.97 19.32 -5.53
CA ILE A 451 -24.33 20.43 -4.66
C ILE A 451 -25.61 20.04 -3.93
N LEU A 452 -25.61 20.17 -2.60
CA LEU A 452 -26.78 19.88 -1.78
C LEU A 452 -27.75 21.06 -1.82
N GLY A 453 -29.02 20.77 -2.13
CA GLY A 453 -30.11 21.75 -2.19
C GLY A 453 -30.16 22.57 -3.49
N ASP A 454 -31.22 23.35 -3.66
CA ASP A 454 -31.42 24.20 -4.83
C ASP A 454 -30.60 25.49 -4.73
N SER A 455 -29.36 25.43 -5.22
CA SER A 455 -28.37 26.50 -5.14
C SER A 455 -28.22 27.25 -6.48
N LEU A 456 -27.95 28.55 -6.40
CA LEU A 456 -27.54 29.35 -7.57
C LEU A 456 -26.06 29.17 -7.94
N TRP A 457 -25.31 28.44 -7.12
CA TRP A 457 -23.93 28.10 -7.42
C TRP A 457 -23.85 27.09 -8.56
N THR A 458 -22.87 27.28 -9.43
CA THR A 458 -22.51 26.30 -10.45
C THR A 458 -21.18 25.67 -10.07
N SER A 459 -21.07 24.36 -10.22
CA SER A 459 -19.82 23.64 -10.02
C SER A 459 -19.36 22.98 -11.32
N GLU A 460 -18.07 23.06 -11.60
CA GLU A 460 -17.43 22.45 -12.76
C GLU A 460 -16.20 21.67 -12.31
N LEU A 461 -16.16 20.39 -12.64
CA LEU A 461 -14.96 19.58 -12.53
C LEU A 461 -14.07 19.89 -13.74
N SER A 462 -12.76 19.98 -13.52
CA SER A 462 -11.74 20.17 -14.58
C SER A 462 -11.68 19.06 -15.64
N CYS A 463 -12.49 18.01 -15.52
CA CYS A 463 -12.57 16.88 -16.45
C CYS A 463 -13.60 17.11 -17.57
N VAL A 464 -13.51 16.33 -18.66
CA VAL A 464 -14.26 16.58 -19.91
C VAL A 464 -15.76 16.15 -19.84
N SER A 465 -16.26 15.69 -18.68
CA SER A 465 -17.64 15.20 -18.47
C SER A 465 -18.14 15.43 -17.04
N GLN A 466 -19.45 15.25 -16.78
CA GLN A 466 -20.12 15.40 -15.46
C GLN A 466 -19.54 14.54 -14.31
N GLY A 467 -18.55 13.70 -14.59
CA GLY A 467 -17.69 13.03 -13.62
C GLY A 467 -16.30 12.80 -14.20
N CYS A 468 -15.30 12.65 -13.32
CA CYS A 468 -13.94 12.29 -13.69
C CYS A 468 -13.75 10.78 -13.58
N GLU A 469 -13.60 10.10 -14.71
CA GLU A 469 -13.25 8.68 -14.74
C GLU A 469 -11.89 8.47 -15.38
N GLY A 470 -11.10 7.55 -14.83
CA GLY A 470 -9.78 7.25 -15.34
C GLY A 470 -9.14 6.01 -14.73
N ILE A 471 -7.91 5.75 -15.15
CA ILE A 471 -7.05 4.67 -14.62
C ILE A 471 -5.81 5.35 -14.04
N LEU A 472 -5.55 5.11 -12.76
CA LEU A 472 -4.41 5.60 -12.01
C LEU A 472 -3.30 4.55 -12.06
N LYS A 473 -2.19 4.85 -12.74
CA LYS A 473 -1.07 3.90 -12.90
C LYS A 473 -0.21 3.82 -11.63
N PRO A 474 0.68 2.82 -11.52
CA PRO A 474 1.62 2.69 -10.41
C PRO A 474 2.48 3.95 -10.19
N ASP A 475 2.53 4.40 -8.94
CA ASP A 475 3.19 5.65 -8.50
C ASP A 475 2.69 6.93 -9.22
N GLU A 476 1.49 6.89 -9.82
CA GLU A 476 0.85 8.06 -10.44
C GLU A 476 0.00 8.84 -9.43
N SER A 477 0.01 10.16 -9.58
CA SER A 477 -0.88 11.06 -8.85
C SER A 477 -1.61 11.99 -9.82
N VAL A 478 -2.91 12.16 -9.61
CA VAL A 478 -3.78 13.01 -10.42
C VAL A 478 -4.49 13.98 -9.50
N SER A 479 -4.34 15.28 -9.79
CA SER A 479 -5.06 16.35 -9.11
C SER A 479 -6.25 16.80 -9.96
N ILE A 480 -7.45 16.70 -9.39
CA ILE A 480 -8.70 17.15 -10.00
C ILE A 480 -9.10 18.45 -9.29
N GLU A 481 -9.25 19.52 -10.06
CA GLU A 481 -9.79 20.79 -9.59
C GLU A 481 -11.31 20.82 -9.75
N LEU A 482 -12.01 21.20 -8.69
CA LEU A 482 -13.44 21.48 -8.62
C LEU A 482 -13.63 22.99 -8.42
N LEU A 483 -14.24 23.64 -9.40
CA LEU A 483 -14.46 25.08 -9.41
C LEU A 483 -15.91 25.40 -9.10
N PHE A 484 -16.13 26.29 -8.14
CA PHE A 484 -17.43 26.83 -7.81
C PHE A 484 -17.53 28.28 -8.27
N ASN A 485 -18.55 28.58 -9.06
CA ASN A 485 -18.79 29.93 -9.58
C ASN A 485 -20.24 30.35 -9.30
N HIS A 486 -20.40 31.60 -8.87
CA HIS A 486 -21.70 32.27 -8.79
C HIS A 486 -21.70 33.48 -9.73
N GLU A 487 -22.48 33.37 -10.81
CA GLU A 487 -22.61 34.39 -11.88
C GLU A 487 -23.41 35.61 -11.41
N ASN A 488 -22.90 36.32 -10.40
CA ASN A 488 -23.29 37.66 -9.93
C ASN A 488 -24.72 38.10 -10.32
N THR A 489 -25.71 37.50 -9.65
CA THR A 489 -27.07 38.04 -9.61
C THR A 489 -27.05 39.33 -8.79
N THR A 490 -28.07 40.17 -8.86
CA THR A 490 -28.17 41.42 -8.06
C THR A 490 -28.09 41.22 -6.54
N HIS A 491 -27.96 39.98 -6.08
CA HIS A 491 -27.98 39.49 -4.72
C HIS A 491 -26.63 38.86 -4.36
N GLN A 492 -26.26 38.92 -3.08
CA GLN A 492 -25.08 38.23 -2.57
C GLN A 492 -25.31 36.70 -2.59
N PRO A 493 -24.25 35.90 -2.77
CA PRO A 493 -24.35 34.44 -2.76
C PRO A 493 -24.72 33.94 -1.36
N SER A 494 -25.54 32.89 -1.30
CA SER A 494 -25.69 32.04 -0.13
C SER A 494 -24.42 31.19 0.08
N PHE A 495 -24.22 30.63 1.27
CA PHE A 495 -23.23 29.58 1.44
C PHE A 495 -23.79 28.27 0.89
N VAL A 496 -22.91 27.41 0.39
CA VAL A 496 -23.30 26.18 -0.31
C VAL A 496 -22.62 24.98 0.34
N GLU A 497 -23.40 23.93 0.58
CA GLU A 497 -22.91 22.61 0.97
C GLU A 497 -22.82 21.72 -0.26
N TYR A 498 -21.76 20.91 -0.33
CA TYR A 498 -21.56 19.98 -1.43
C TYR A 498 -20.94 18.69 -0.94
N GLU A 499 -21.18 17.64 -1.71
CA GLU A 499 -20.68 16.29 -1.48
C GLU A 499 -19.80 15.88 -2.67
N VAL A 500 -18.65 15.27 -2.37
CA VAL A 500 -17.77 14.66 -3.38
C VAL A 500 -17.71 13.17 -3.09
N GLU A 501 -18.10 12.36 -4.06
CA GLU A 501 -17.98 10.92 -4.01
C GLU A 501 -16.76 10.47 -4.83
N ILE A 502 -15.85 9.76 -4.18
CA ILE A 502 -14.63 9.21 -4.76
C ILE A 502 -14.72 7.69 -4.66
N ARG A 503 -14.65 7.00 -5.80
CA ARG A 503 -14.70 5.55 -5.84
C ARG A 503 -13.43 5.00 -6.47
N PHE A 504 -12.76 4.10 -5.75
CA PHE A 504 -11.61 3.33 -6.23
C PHE A 504 -12.05 1.88 -6.43
N ASP A 505 -12.06 1.45 -7.69
CA ASP A 505 -12.64 0.18 -8.13
C ASP A 505 -14.10 -0.02 -7.66
N GLU A 506 -14.79 -1.06 -8.15
CA GLU A 506 -16.23 -1.25 -7.87
C GLU A 506 -16.56 -1.61 -6.40
N ALA A 507 -15.59 -1.54 -5.48
CA ALA A 507 -15.72 -2.11 -4.13
C ALA A 507 -16.16 -1.11 -3.05
N HIS A 508 -15.61 0.11 -3.03
CA HIS A 508 -15.88 1.09 -1.96
C HIS A 508 -15.92 2.52 -2.50
N SER A 509 -16.95 3.28 -2.11
CA SER A 509 -17.01 4.73 -2.32
C SER A 509 -16.75 5.48 -1.02
N TYR A 510 -15.98 6.55 -1.14
CA TYR A 510 -15.65 7.51 -0.10
C TYR A 510 -16.44 8.78 -0.37
N VAL A 511 -17.05 9.33 0.67
CA VAL A 511 -17.91 10.50 0.58
C VAL A 511 -17.36 11.57 1.49
N GLU A 512 -17.02 12.73 0.92
CA GLU A 512 -16.57 13.90 1.65
C GLU A 512 -17.60 15.03 1.52
N ARG A 513 -17.93 15.65 2.65
CA ARG A 513 -18.85 16.79 2.71
C ARG A 513 -18.12 18.04 3.15
N SER A 514 -18.34 19.13 2.44
CA SER A 514 -17.74 20.42 2.77
C SER A 514 -18.69 21.57 2.46
N THR A 515 -18.38 22.74 3.01
CA THR A 515 -19.19 23.95 2.89
C THR A 515 -18.30 25.09 2.43
N ILE A 516 -18.78 25.84 1.43
CA ILE A 516 -18.12 27.06 0.97
C ILE A 516 -18.92 28.27 1.48
N LEU A 517 -18.25 29.10 2.27
CA LEU A 517 -18.82 30.34 2.80
C LEU A 517 -18.39 31.51 1.91
N PRO A 518 -19.28 32.41 1.47
CA PRO A 518 -18.83 33.64 0.84
C PRO A 518 -18.09 34.51 1.86
N ASN A 519 -17.01 35.18 1.43
CA ASN A 519 -16.20 36.04 2.29
C ASN A 519 -16.91 37.38 2.60
N ILE A 520 -18.00 37.30 3.36
CA ILE A 520 -18.85 38.39 3.83
C ILE A 520 -19.20 38.19 5.31
N ASN A 521 -19.53 39.27 6.00
CA ASN A 521 -19.76 39.24 7.46
C ASN A 521 -20.91 38.31 7.90
N ALA A 522 -21.90 38.08 7.03
CA ALA A 522 -23.01 37.18 7.28
C ALA A 522 -23.60 36.66 5.98
N SER A 523 -23.98 35.39 5.95
CA SER A 523 -24.55 34.68 4.80
C SER A 523 -25.69 33.75 5.23
N LEU A 524 -26.55 33.38 4.28
CA LEU A 524 -27.68 32.47 4.47
C LEU A 524 -27.43 31.16 3.72
N GLY A 525 -28.14 30.10 4.11
CA GLY A 525 -28.23 28.85 3.36
C GLY A 525 -28.93 29.04 2.02
N THR A 526 -28.91 28.01 1.18
CA THR A 526 -29.47 28.01 -0.18
C THR A 526 -30.99 27.94 -0.19
N GLU A 527 -31.60 27.26 0.78
CA GLU A 527 -33.04 27.01 0.81
C GLU A 527 -33.64 26.94 2.22
N TRP A 528 -34.94 27.23 2.32
CA TRP A 528 -35.76 26.96 3.49
C TRP A 528 -36.12 25.47 3.54
N TYR A 529 -36.06 24.86 4.71
CA TYR A 529 -36.42 23.46 4.93
C TYR A 529 -37.31 23.29 6.15
N HIS A 530 -38.01 22.16 6.23
CA HIS A 530 -38.97 21.91 7.30
C HIS A 530 -38.33 21.22 8.50
N VAL A 531 -38.63 21.75 9.69
CA VAL A 531 -38.21 21.17 10.97
C VAL A 531 -39.42 20.92 11.84
N ARG A 532 -39.69 19.65 12.10
CA ARG A 532 -40.76 19.22 13.00
C ARG A 532 -40.29 19.28 14.46
N SER A 533 -41.01 20.05 15.26
CA SER A 533 -40.97 20.03 16.73
C SER A 533 -42.07 19.12 17.28
N ILE A 534 -42.14 18.95 18.60
CA ILE A 534 -43.12 18.07 19.27
C ILE A 534 -44.57 18.51 18.98
N ASP A 535 -44.80 19.83 18.91
CA ASP A 535 -46.15 20.41 18.83
C ASP A 535 -46.43 21.16 17.51
N SER A 536 -45.39 21.45 16.71
CA SER A 536 -45.49 22.30 15.51
C SER A 536 -44.42 21.99 14.47
N VAL A 537 -44.68 22.35 13.21
CA VAL A 537 -43.67 22.34 12.15
C VAL A 537 -43.28 23.76 11.78
N HIS A 538 -41.96 23.98 11.70
CA HIS A 538 -41.34 25.26 11.42
C HIS A 538 -40.66 25.23 10.04
N ALA A 539 -40.67 26.35 9.33
CA ALA A 539 -39.83 26.54 8.15
C ALA A 539 -38.52 27.19 8.59
N CYS A 540 -37.39 26.50 8.51
CA CYS A 540 -36.10 26.98 8.98
C CYS A 540 -35.13 27.24 7.83
N LEU A 541 -34.19 28.15 8.07
CA LEU A 541 -33.11 28.50 7.15
C LEU A 541 -31.82 28.59 7.95
N ASP A 542 -30.76 28.01 7.42
CA ASP A 542 -29.45 28.08 8.07
C ASP A 542 -28.79 29.44 7.86
N VAL A 543 -28.08 29.90 8.88
CA VAL A 543 -27.45 31.22 8.89
C VAL A 543 -26.02 31.12 9.40
N HIS A 544 -25.13 31.87 8.76
CA HIS A 544 -23.76 32.04 9.19
C HIS A 544 -23.47 33.52 9.47
N VAL A 545 -22.96 33.82 10.67
CA VAL A 545 -22.51 35.17 11.04
C VAL A 545 -21.07 35.09 11.56
N GLU A 546 -20.19 35.93 11.02
CA GLU A 546 -18.78 35.97 11.41
C GLU A 546 -18.62 36.35 12.90
N LYS A 547 -17.66 35.73 13.58
CA LYS A 547 -17.43 35.92 15.02
C LYS A 547 -17.17 37.38 15.38
N GLY A 548 -18.01 37.94 16.25
CA GLY A 548 -17.91 39.32 16.71
C GLY A 548 -18.68 40.34 15.85
N GLN A 549 -19.35 39.87 14.79
CA GLN A 549 -20.32 40.64 14.04
C GLN A 549 -21.75 40.34 14.53
N SER A 550 -22.68 41.21 14.15
CA SER A 550 -24.11 40.99 14.30
C SER A 550 -24.82 41.53 13.07
N ALA A 551 -25.81 40.80 12.55
CA ALA A 551 -26.57 41.21 11.38
C ALA A 551 -28.07 41.14 11.67
N ASN A 552 -28.82 42.15 11.25
CA ASN A 552 -30.27 42.15 11.38
C ASN A 552 -30.88 41.51 10.14
N ILE A 553 -31.77 40.55 10.33
CA ILE A 553 -32.55 39.98 9.24
C ILE A 553 -33.88 40.72 9.05
N SER A 554 -34.28 40.92 7.79
CA SER A 554 -35.59 41.44 7.41
C SER A 554 -36.08 40.88 6.07
N PHE A 555 -37.40 40.88 5.90
CA PHE A 555 -38.10 40.35 4.72
C PHE A 555 -38.66 41.52 3.91
N PRO A 556 -37.98 41.99 2.84
CA PRO A 556 -38.38 43.18 2.09
C PRO A 556 -39.72 43.06 1.36
N ASP A 557 -40.10 41.84 0.95
CA ASP A 557 -41.32 41.59 0.18
C ASP A 557 -42.54 41.27 1.07
N LEU A 558 -42.35 41.15 2.39
CA LEU A 558 -43.43 41.03 3.36
C LEU A 558 -43.74 42.41 3.97
N GLY A 559 -44.92 42.95 3.64
CA GLY A 559 -45.42 44.20 4.23
C GLY A 559 -45.82 44.07 5.70
N ASP A 560 -46.05 45.22 6.36
CA ASP A 560 -46.47 45.29 7.77
C ASP A 560 -47.80 44.57 8.01
N GLU A 561 -48.63 44.40 6.97
CA GLU A 561 -49.88 43.63 7.00
C GLU A 561 -49.71 42.14 7.37
N TRP A 562 -48.52 41.56 7.20
CA TRP A 562 -48.24 40.15 7.49
C TRP A 562 -47.82 39.87 8.93
N LEU A 563 -47.46 40.90 9.71
CA LEU A 563 -47.01 40.77 11.10
C LEU A 563 -47.99 40.04 12.05
N PRO A 564 -49.33 40.13 11.88
CA PRO A 564 -50.25 39.33 12.68
C PRO A 564 -50.25 37.84 12.33
N TYR A 565 -49.72 37.47 11.15
CA TYR A 565 -49.82 36.14 10.58
C TYR A 565 -48.51 35.35 10.57
N LEU A 566 -47.36 36.03 10.53
CA LEU A 566 -46.03 35.43 10.47
C LEU A 566 -45.06 36.10 11.47
N TRP A 567 -44.22 35.31 12.13
CA TRP A 567 -43.18 35.81 13.04
C TRP A 567 -41.96 34.88 13.06
N LEU A 568 -40.79 35.41 13.44
CA LEU A 568 -39.62 34.58 13.71
C LEU A 568 -39.74 33.91 15.08
N GLU A 569 -39.32 32.66 15.20
CA GLU A 569 -39.40 31.89 16.45
C GLU A 569 -38.80 32.67 17.63
N GLY A 570 -39.58 32.85 18.70
CA GLY A 570 -39.15 33.60 19.89
C GLY A 570 -39.15 35.13 19.75
N GLN A 571 -39.57 35.68 18.62
CA GLN A 571 -39.72 37.12 18.38
C GLN A 571 -41.19 37.50 18.14
N ALA A 572 -41.53 38.76 18.40
CA ALA A 572 -42.87 39.31 18.17
C ALA A 572 -43.03 39.92 16.76
N GLY A 573 -42.19 39.54 15.80
CA GLY A 573 -42.21 40.09 14.45
C GLY A 573 -41.19 39.45 13.51
N LEU A 574 -41.01 40.04 12.33
CA LEU A 574 -40.21 39.52 11.22
C LEU A 574 -38.76 40.05 11.19
N THR A 575 -38.27 40.60 12.30
CA THR A 575 -36.92 41.14 12.41
C THR A 575 -36.22 40.61 13.65
N GLN A 576 -34.99 40.10 13.47
CA GLN A 576 -34.15 39.59 14.56
C GLN A 576 -32.69 40.03 14.35
N THR A 577 -31.98 40.34 15.43
CA THR A 577 -30.53 40.53 15.39
C THR A 577 -29.85 39.18 15.59
N LEU A 578 -29.09 38.74 14.60
CA LEU A 578 -28.35 37.48 14.60
C LEU A 578 -26.89 37.73 14.96
N THR A 579 -26.31 36.79 15.68
CA THR A 579 -24.92 36.76 16.14
C THR A 579 -24.25 35.45 15.72
N SER A 580 -22.94 35.31 15.95
CA SER A 580 -22.22 34.07 15.61
C SER A 580 -22.66 32.82 16.40
N GLU A 581 -23.54 32.95 17.39
CA GLU A 581 -24.13 31.82 18.12
C GLU A 581 -25.41 31.30 17.44
N ASP A 582 -26.01 32.10 16.55
CA ASP A 582 -27.24 31.76 15.85
C ASP A 582 -26.89 31.03 14.54
N THR A 583 -27.17 29.72 14.47
CA THR A 583 -26.85 28.88 13.31
C THR A 583 -28.05 28.65 12.37
N LYS A 584 -29.26 28.92 12.85
CA LYS A 584 -30.50 28.78 12.09
C LYS A 584 -31.54 29.77 12.55
N ILE A 585 -32.44 30.13 11.66
CA ILE A 585 -33.65 30.89 11.93
C ILE A 585 -34.86 30.07 11.53
N CYS A 586 -35.95 30.19 12.27
CA CYS A 586 -37.19 29.48 11.95
C CYS A 586 -38.33 30.49 11.88
N LEU A 587 -39.14 30.37 10.82
CA LEU A 587 -40.32 31.18 10.56
C LEU A 587 -41.56 30.40 10.98
N ASP A 588 -42.37 31.04 11.81
CA ASP A 588 -43.65 30.58 12.29
C ASP A 588 -44.79 31.32 11.60
N GLY A 589 -45.89 30.59 11.37
CA GLY A 589 -47.16 31.15 10.93
C GLY A 589 -48.29 30.83 11.91
N VAL A 590 -49.38 31.61 11.83
CA VAL A 590 -50.62 31.33 12.56
C VAL A 590 -51.16 29.94 12.21
N ASP A 591 -50.99 29.52 10.95
CA ASP A 591 -51.01 28.12 10.59
C ASP A 591 -49.63 27.72 10.01
N GLN A 592 -49.34 26.42 10.06
CA GLN A 592 -48.03 25.89 9.63
C GLN A 592 -47.91 25.81 8.10
N ALA A 593 -49.01 26.05 7.37
CA ALA A 593 -49.03 26.04 5.92
C ALA A 593 -48.69 27.39 5.30
N LEU A 594 -48.86 28.46 6.06
CA LEU A 594 -48.67 29.81 5.59
C LEU A 594 -47.25 30.07 5.06
N PRO A 595 -46.15 29.66 5.73
CA PRO A 595 -44.79 29.89 5.24
C PRO A 595 -44.53 29.35 3.83
N LEU A 596 -45.01 28.14 3.49
CA LEU A 596 -44.87 27.58 2.14
C LEU A 596 -45.71 28.37 1.12
N ASN A 597 -46.92 28.79 1.50
CA ASN A 597 -47.83 29.48 0.59
C ASN A 597 -47.40 30.91 0.29
N VAL A 598 -46.59 31.51 1.16
CA VAL A 598 -45.93 32.80 0.93
C VAL A 598 -44.48 32.65 0.47
N GLN A 599 -44.04 31.46 0.01
CA GLN A 599 -42.65 31.19 -0.41
C GLN A 599 -42.10 32.22 -1.39
N SER A 600 -42.93 32.75 -2.30
CA SER A 600 -42.52 33.80 -3.24
C SER A 600 -42.17 35.13 -2.57
N MET A 601 -42.74 35.41 -1.39
CA MET A 601 -42.51 36.62 -0.60
C MET A 601 -41.37 36.45 0.43
N ILE A 602 -41.04 35.22 0.82
CA ILE A 602 -39.91 34.92 1.72
C ILE A 602 -38.64 34.48 0.97
N ARG A 603 -38.70 34.48 -0.36
CA ARG A 603 -37.57 34.16 -1.24
C ARG A 603 -36.44 35.18 -1.16
N ASN A 604 -36.79 36.47 -1.08
CA ASN A 604 -35.80 37.54 -0.99
C ASN A 604 -35.62 37.93 0.47
N LEU A 605 -34.39 37.84 0.97
CA LEU A 605 -34.04 38.19 2.34
C LEU A 605 -32.98 39.26 2.38
N THR A 606 -33.05 40.11 3.40
CA THR A 606 -32.01 41.10 3.68
C THR A 606 -31.37 40.78 5.02
N LEU A 607 -30.05 40.66 5.03
CA LEU A 607 -29.26 40.42 6.23
C LEU A 607 -28.19 41.52 6.34
N GLY A 608 -28.37 42.42 7.30
CA GLY A 608 -27.59 43.64 7.42
C GLY A 608 -27.80 44.58 6.22
N ASN A 609 -26.77 44.74 5.39
CA ASN A 609 -26.82 45.56 4.17
C ASN A 609 -26.84 44.72 2.87
N SER A 610 -26.88 43.39 3.00
CA SER A 610 -26.81 42.45 1.89
C SER A 610 -28.19 41.87 1.60
N SER A 611 -28.49 41.63 0.33
CA SER A 611 -29.72 40.94 -0.11
C SER A 611 -29.37 39.57 -0.67
N PHE A 612 -30.21 38.57 -0.41
CA PHE A 612 -30.02 37.18 -0.77
C PHE A 612 -31.29 36.64 -1.40
N VAL A 613 -31.14 35.64 -2.27
CA VAL A 613 -32.25 34.84 -2.81
C VAL A 613 -32.09 33.44 -2.27
N VAL A 614 -33.14 32.95 -1.64
CA VAL A 614 -33.17 31.63 -0.98
C VAL A 614 -34.33 30.86 -1.59
N ASN A 615 -34.10 29.62 -1.97
CA ASN A 615 -35.14 28.74 -2.50
C ASN A 615 -35.92 28.08 -1.35
N TYR A 616 -36.84 27.20 -1.69
CA TYR A 616 -37.66 26.52 -0.70
C TYR A 616 -37.65 25.04 -1.04
N ASP A 617 -37.19 24.21 -0.11
CA ASP A 617 -37.23 22.77 -0.24
C ASP A 617 -38.69 22.32 -0.11
N PRO A 618 -39.31 21.82 -1.19
CA PRO A 618 -40.68 21.36 -1.16
C PRO A 618 -40.81 19.97 -0.54
N THR A 619 -39.69 19.29 -0.22
CA THR A 619 -39.73 17.95 0.34
C THR A 619 -40.26 18.01 1.77
N TRP A 620 -41.34 17.25 2.01
CA TRP A 620 -42.05 17.27 3.29
C TRP A 620 -42.55 15.88 3.60
N ASP A 621 -41.85 15.20 4.48
CA ASP A 621 -41.96 13.75 4.51
C ASP A 621 -42.14 13.28 5.96
N HIS A 622 -43.38 13.40 6.42
CA HIS A 622 -43.87 12.77 7.63
C HIS A 622 -45.01 11.81 7.27
N ILE A 623 -44.93 10.59 7.77
CA ILE A 623 -45.92 9.53 7.53
C ILE A 623 -46.49 9.06 8.85
N VAL A 624 -47.81 8.90 8.87
CA VAL A 624 -48.52 8.23 9.97
C VAL A 624 -48.88 6.82 9.52
N SER A 625 -48.50 5.83 10.31
CA SER A 625 -48.85 4.42 10.10
C SER A 625 -49.47 3.83 11.36
N SER A 626 -50.46 2.97 11.19
CA SER A 626 -50.99 2.18 12.31
C SER A 626 -49.98 1.13 12.77
N SER A 627 -50.15 0.58 13.97
CA SER A 627 -49.40 -0.61 14.43
C SER A 627 -49.63 -1.85 13.58
N GLU A 628 -50.73 -1.87 12.83
CA GLU A 628 -51.00 -2.88 11.82
C GLU A 628 -50.35 -2.55 10.47
N GLY A 629 -49.91 -1.32 10.24
CA GLY A 629 -49.30 -0.89 8.98
C GLY A 629 -50.33 -0.35 7.98
N TRP A 630 -49.85 0.01 6.79
CA TRP A 630 -50.68 0.41 5.66
C TRP A 630 -51.27 -0.80 4.94
N LEU A 631 -52.54 -0.69 4.55
CA LEU A 631 -53.17 -1.64 3.63
C LEU A 631 -53.09 -1.07 2.21
N ILE A 632 -52.45 -1.82 1.31
CA ILE A 632 -52.38 -1.50 -0.12
C ILE A 632 -53.15 -2.58 -0.90
N ASP A 633 -54.12 -2.16 -1.70
CA ASP A 633 -54.90 -3.01 -2.61
C ASP A 633 -55.39 -2.21 -3.84
N GLN A 634 -56.26 -2.80 -4.67
CA GLN A 634 -56.79 -2.14 -5.87
C GLN A 634 -57.57 -0.84 -5.58
N HIS A 635 -58.13 -0.70 -4.38
CA HIS A 635 -58.93 0.46 -3.96
C HIS A 635 -58.12 1.44 -3.09
N GLN A 636 -57.00 0.99 -2.52
CA GLN A 636 -56.11 1.74 -1.64
C GLN A 636 -54.68 1.72 -2.22
N PRO A 637 -54.33 2.67 -3.11
CA PRO A 637 -52.99 2.74 -3.70
C PRO A 637 -51.92 3.19 -2.68
N TRP A 638 -50.66 3.21 -3.13
CA TRP A 638 -49.53 3.71 -2.35
C TRP A 638 -49.65 5.22 -2.10
N GLY A 639 -50.09 5.96 -3.11
CA GLY A 639 -50.24 7.41 -3.07
C GLY A 639 -48.91 8.14 -3.37
N ALA A 640 -49.00 9.41 -3.74
CA ALA A 640 -47.82 10.23 -4.00
C ALA A 640 -47.00 10.45 -2.71
N PRO A 641 -45.66 10.42 -2.76
CA PRO A 641 -44.78 10.21 -3.93
C PRO A 641 -44.44 8.72 -4.21
N PHE A 642 -45.01 7.77 -3.45
CA PHE A 642 -44.66 6.34 -3.49
C PHE A 642 -45.24 5.56 -4.67
N ASP A 643 -46.14 6.16 -5.45
CA ASP A 643 -46.69 5.56 -6.68
C ASP A 643 -45.65 5.46 -7.82
N ALA A 644 -44.51 6.12 -7.69
CA ALA A 644 -43.41 6.06 -8.66
C ALA A 644 -42.62 4.73 -8.57
N ASN A 645 -41.89 4.41 -9.63
CA ASN A 645 -40.99 3.25 -9.64
C ASN A 645 -39.81 3.51 -8.70
N GLY A 646 -39.87 3.03 -7.46
CA GLY A 646 -38.83 3.32 -6.46
C GLY A 646 -38.47 2.17 -5.54
N THR A 647 -37.47 2.41 -4.69
CA THR A 647 -36.95 1.49 -3.66
C THR A 647 -37.09 2.14 -2.29
N MET A 648 -37.53 1.37 -1.30
CA MET A 648 -37.57 1.81 0.10
C MET A 648 -36.50 1.11 0.92
N TYR A 649 -35.79 1.86 1.75
CA TYR A 649 -34.83 1.33 2.72
C TYR A 649 -34.80 2.16 4.01
N GLN A 650 -34.33 1.52 5.09
CA GLN A 650 -34.10 2.14 6.40
C GLN A 650 -32.73 2.81 6.39
N GLU A 651 -32.61 3.95 7.09
CA GLU A 651 -31.50 4.88 6.88
C GLU A 651 -30.11 4.30 7.21
N ASN A 652 -29.29 4.13 6.16
CA ASN A 652 -27.82 4.09 6.24
C ASN A 652 -27.14 4.54 4.92
N THR A 653 -27.90 5.08 3.96
CA THR A 653 -27.39 5.48 2.64
C THR A 653 -28.02 6.79 2.21
N THR A 654 -27.18 7.75 1.83
CA THR A 654 -27.55 9.16 1.55
C THR A 654 -27.87 9.41 0.09
N SER A 655 -27.59 8.46 -0.80
CA SER A 655 -27.85 8.55 -2.23
C SER A 655 -28.71 7.39 -2.72
N CYS A 656 -29.49 7.66 -3.77
CA CYS A 656 -30.23 6.67 -4.54
C CYS A 656 -29.29 5.60 -5.10
N LYS A 657 -29.15 4.45 -4.40
CA LYS A 657 -28.38 3.33 -4.93
C LYS A 657 -29.12 2.68 -6.10
N GLU A 658 -28.39 2.29 -7.15
CA GLU A 658 -28.88 1.30 -8.12
C GLU A 658 -29.00 -0.05 -7.42
N SER A 659 -30.10 -0.27 -6.69
CA SER A 659 -30.39 -1.55 -6.06
C SER A 659 -30.71 -2.58 -7.15
N TYR A 660 -30.03 -3.72 -7.12
CA TYR A 660 -30.32 -4.89 -7.96
C TYR A 660 -31.67 -5.50 -7.55
N ARG A 661 -32.75 -4.86 -8.03
CA ARG A 661 -34.13 -5.31 -8.24
C ARG A 661 -34.51 -6.67 -7.62
N LEU A 662 -34.92 -6.64 -6.36
CA LEU A 662 -35.77 -7.69 -5.79
C LEU A 662 -37.05 -7.06 -5.25
N LEU A 663 -38.18 -7.69 -5.58
CA LEU A 663 -39.45 -7.44 -4.87
C LEU A 663 -39.35 -8.09 -3.49
N PRO A 664 -40.07 -7.57 -2.49
CA PRO A 664 -40.12 -8.19 -1.18
C PRO A 664 -40.54 -9.68 -1.26
N PRO A 665 -39.99 -10.55 -0.38
CA PRO A 665 -40.39 -11.95 -0.31
C PRO A 665 -41.90 -12.08 -0.03
N GLY A 666 -42.59 -12.96 -0.77
CA GLY A 666 -44.05 -13.15 -0.62
C GLY A 666 -44.92 -12.28 -1.52
N SER A 667 -44.32 -11.46 -2.40
CA SER A 667 -45.04 -10.66 -3.40
C SER A 667 -45.87 -11.47 -4.42
N GLU A 668 -45.72 -12.79 -4.47
CA GLU A 668 -46.55 -13.70 -5.28
C GLU A 668 -47.81 -14.20 -4.53
N ASP A 669 -47.91 -13.99 -3.21
CA ASP A 669 -49.03 -14.45 -2.41
C ASP A 669 -50.23 -13.49 -2.49
N LEU A 670 -51.45 -14.02 -2.34
CA LEU A 670 -52.69 -13.24 -2.35
C LEU A 670 -52.78 -12.26 -1.17
N ASN A 671 -52.28 -12.63 0.02
CA ASN A 671 -52.21 -11.75 1.19
C ASN A 671 -50.81 -11.87 1.78
N TRP A 672 -50.05 -10.78 1.80
CA TRP A 672 -48.69 -10.80 2.31
C TRP A 672 -48.38 -9.52 3.10
N THR A 673 -47.32 -9.59 3.91
CA THR A 673 -46.90 -8.51 4.79
C THR A 673 -45.45 -8.18 4.53
N TRP A 674 -45.16 -6.91 4.30
CA TRP A 674 -43.82 -6.37 4.20
C TRP A 674 -43.51 -5.60 5.47
N ASP A 675 -42.57 -6.08 6.27
CA ASP A 675 -42.12 -5.38 7.47
C ASP A 675 -40.77 -4.72 7.20
N LEU A 676 -40.79 -3.40 7.00
CA LEU A 676 -39.63 -2.59 6.67
C LEU A 676 -38.62 -2.49 7.84
N SER A 677 -39.04 -2.80 9.06
CA SER A 677 -38.13 -2.84 10.22
C SER A 677 -37.26 -4.11 10.28
N ILE A 678 -37.58 -5.11 9.44
CA ILE A 678 -36.89 -6.40 9.38
C ILE A 678 -36.23 -6.61 8.02
N LEU A 679 -36.90 -6.17 6.94
CA LEU A 679 -36.47 -6.30 5.55
C LEU A 679 -36.52 -4.93 4.88
N ASP A 680 -35.45 -4.18 5.06
CA ASP A 680 -35.12 -2.94 4.37
C ASP A 680 -34.44 -3.22 3.01
N ASP A 681 -34.48 -2.25 2.09
CA ASP A 681 -33.88 -2.32 0.75
C ASP A 681 -34.60 -3.26 -0.25
N PHE A 682 -35.87 -2.95 -0.53
CA PHE A 682 -36.63 -3.62 -1.59
C PHE A 682 -37.37 -2.64 -2.50
N LYS A 683 -37.63 -3.11 -3.73
CA LYS A 683 -38.41 -2.37 -4.73
C LYS A 683 -39.87 -2.29 -4.33
N VAL A 684 -40.45 -1.10 -4.40
CA VAL A 684 -41.89 -0.87 -4.24
C VAL A 684 -42.64 -1.50 -5.42
N PRO A 685 -43.61 -2.41 -5.17
CA PRO A 685 -44.43 -3.00 -6.23
C PRO A 685 -45.26 -1.93 -6.96
N ALA A 686 -45.01 -1.73 -8.25
CA ALA A 686 -45.65 -0.71 -9.08
C ALA A 686 -47.19 -0.89 -9.23
N SER A 687 -47.70 -2.10 -9.05
CA SER A 687 -49.15 -2.36 -9.05
C SER A 687 -49.44 -3.66 -8.32
N ILE A 688 -50.50 -3.68 -7.51
CA ILE A 688 -50.99 -4.89 -6.86
C ILE A 688 -51.97 -5.60 -7.79
N SER A 689 -51.81 -6.92 -7.94
CA SER A 689 -52.67 -7.72 -8.82
C SER A 689 -54.11 -7.82 -8.30
N GLU A 690 -55.07 -8.06 -9.21
CA GLU A 690 -56.49 -8.08 -8.86
C GLU A 690 -56.79 -9.15 -7.78
N GLY A 691 -57.26 -8.70 -6.60
CA GLY A 691 -57.57 -9.57 -5.46
C GLY A 691 -56.42 -9.80 -4.47
N GLN A 692 -55.24 -9.23 -4.72
CA GLN A 692 -54.10 -9.28 -3.81
C GLN A 692 -54.16 -8.14 -2.76
N ARG A 693 -53.66 -8.39 -1.55
CA ARG A 693 -53.56 -7.41 -0.46
C ARG A 693 -52.17 -7.42 0.15
N LEU A 694 -51.56 -6.24 0.22
CA LEU A 694 -50.26 -6.00 0.86
C LEU A 694 -50.47 -5.23 2.15
N LYS A 695 -49.86 -5.71 3.23
CA LYS A 695 -49.78 -5.01 4.51
C LYS A 695 -48.35 -4.52 4.76
N VAL A 696 -48.12 -3.22 4.77
CA VAL A 696 -46.78 -2.63 4.92
C VAL A 696 -46.61 -2.13 6.34
N LYS A 697 -45.69 -2.72 7.09
CA LYS A 697 -45.38 -2.33 8.47
C LYS A 697 -44.11 -1.51 8.50
N PHE A 698 -44.17 -0.42 9.27
CA PHE A 698 -43.06 0.47 9.54
C PHE A 698 -42.71 0.38 11.03
N GLY A 699 -41.42 0.33 11.36
CA GLY A 699 -40.94 0.68 12.71
C GLY A 699 -40.84 2.19 12.88
N GLU A 700 -40.79 2.69 14.11
CA GLU A 700 -40.51 4.10 14.43
C GLU A 700 -39.05 4.44 14.08
N ASP A 701 -38.81 4.77 12.81
CA ASP A 701 -37.49 5.18 12.31
C ASP A 701 -37.64 6.08 11.08
N THR A 702 -36.51 6.50 10.54
CA THR A 702 -36.40 7.28 9.31
C THR A 702 -36.15 6.36 8.12
N TYR A 703 -36.90 6.56 7.05
CA TYR A 703 -36.82 5.78 5.82
C TYR A 703 -36.60 6.69 4.64
N VAL A 704 -36.04 6.12 3.57
CA VAL A 704 -35.83 6.82 2.31
C VAL A 704 -36.55 6.04 1.21
N PHE A 705 -37.36 6.76 0.45
CA PHE A 705 -37.89 6.30 -0.83
C PHE A 705 -37.08 6.96 -1.95
N CYS A 706 -36.43 6.14 -2.75
CA CYS A 706 -35.71 6.61 -3.93
C CYS A 706 -36.55 6.35 -5.17
N ASN A 707 -36.97 7.41 -5.87
CA ASN A 707 -37.61 7.31 -7.18
C ASN A 707 -36.54 7.03 -8.24
N GLN A 708 -36.64 5.89 -8.92
CA GLN A 708 -35.65 5.44 -9.89
C GLN A 708 -35.85 6.05 -11.29
N ASP A 709 -36.97 6.74 -11.53
CA ASP A 709 -37.23 7.38 -12.82
C ASP A 709 -36.55 8.75 -12.91
N ASP A 710 -36.56 9.51 -11.81
CA ASP A 710 -36.00 10.86 -11.72
C ASP A 710 -34.81 10.97 -10.73
N TYR A 711 -34.41 9.84 -10.12
CA TYR A 711 -33.37 9.75 -9.08
C TYR A 711 -33.59 10.68 -7.88
N THR A 712 -34.84 11.05 -7.60
CA THR A 712 -35.20 11.89 -6.47
C THR A 712 -35.35 11.06 -5.19
N THR A 713 -34.80 11.56 -4.09
CA THR A 713 -34.91 10.95 -2.77
C THR A 713 -35.97 11.66 -1.93
N THR A 714 -36.91 10.90 -1.39
CA THR A 714 -37.96 11.32 -0.46
C THR A 714 -37.65 10.70 0.90
N LYS A 715 -37.25 11.52 1.88
CA LYS A 715 -36.81 11.04 3.20
C LYS A 715 -37.90 11.30 4.22
N PHE A 716 -38.51 10.25 4.75
CA PHE A 716 -39.65 10.37 5.66
C PHE A 716 -39.44 9.76 7.05
N ILE A 717 -40.06 10.39 8.04
CA ILE A 717 -40.15 9.89 9.41
C ILE A 717 -41.51 9.24 9.62
N VAL A 718 -41.54 8.05 10.23
CA VAL A 718 -42.79 7.35 10.53
C VAL A 718 -43.21 7.53 11.99
N GLN A 719 -44.47 7.92 12.20
CA GLN A 719 -45.11 8.00 13.52
C GLN A 719 -46.29 7.02 13.61
N GLU A 720 -46.50 6.44 14.80
CA GLU A 720 -47.69 5.63 15.06
C GLU A 720 -48.97 6.49 15.12
N GLY A 721 -50.00 6.11 14.36
CA GLY A 721 -51.32 6.75 14.36
C GLY A 721 -52.32 6.10 13.40
N PRO A 722 -53.49 6.71 13.18
CA PRO A 722 -54.52 6.14 12.31
C PRO A 722 -54.10 6.19 10.83
N ASP A 723 -54.21 5.06 10.12
CA ASP A 723 -54.00 5.03 8.66
C ASP A 723 -55.17 5.72 7.92
N LEU A 724 -54.91 6.92 7.40
CA LEU A 724 -55.83 7.67 6.57
C LEU A 724 -55.24 7.91 5.18
N ILE A 725 -56.11 7.95 4.18
CA ILE A 725 -55.77 8.32 2.81
C ILE A 725 -56.57 9.56 2.44
N LEU A 726 -55.90 10.64 2.10
CA LEU A 726 -56.53 11.82 1.52
C LEU A 726 -56.62 11.63 0.01
N HIS A 727 -57.82 11.83 -0.53
CA HIS A 727 -58.06 11.87 -1.96
C HIS A 727 -58.40 13.31 -2.36
N HIS A 728 -57.55 13.88 -3.21
CA HIS A 728 -57.66 15.23 -3.75
C HIS A 728 -57.41 15.19 -5.26
N ASN A 729 -58.30 15.75 -6.08
CA ASN A 729 -58.18 15.79 -7.54
C ASN A 729 -57.84 14.44 -8.22
N GLU A 730 -58.44 13.34 -7.75
CA GLU A 730 -58.19 11.96 -8.23
C GLU A 730 -56.84 11.34 -7.84
N GLU A 731 -55.98 12.05 -7.10
CA GLU A 731 -54.74 11.53 -6.53
C GLU A 731 -54.93 11.10 -5.06
N ALA A 732 -54.27 10.01 -4.68
CA ALA A 732 -54.21 9.54 -3.30
C ALA A 732 -52.94 10.07 -2.64
N ILE A 733 -53.06 10.67 -1.46
CA ILE A 733 -51.96 11.25 -0.71
C ILE A 733 -51.96 10.61 0.68
N ARG A 734 -50.82 10.03 1.06
CA ARG A 734 -50.57 9.44 2.39
C ARG A 734 -49.54 10.23 3.21
N LEU A 735 -49.09 11.37 2.68
CA LEU A 735 -48.20 12.28 3.39
C LEU A 735 -48.99 13.16 4.37
N TRP A 736 -48.42 13.36 5.55
CA TRP A 736 -49.00 14.15 6.63
C TRP A 736 -48.20 15.42 6.86
N ASP A 737 -48.87 16.42 7.42
CA ASP A 737 -48.35 17.76 7.64
C ASP A 737 -47.99 18.51 6.33
N VAL A 738 -48.31 17.98 5.14
CA VAL A 738 -48.06 18.68 3.86
C VAL A 738 -48.96 19.90 3.75
N PRO A 739 -48.41 21.09 3.49
CA PRO A 739 -49.23 22.29 3.34
C PRO A 739 -49.89 22.36 1.97
N MET A 740 -51.17 22.74 1.93
CA MET A 740 -51.96 22.80 0.70
C MET A 740 -52.63 24.16 0.51
N THR A 741 -52.93 24.52 -0.74
CA THR A 741 -53.68 25.72 -1.13
C THR A 741 -55.05 25.39 -1.68
N ALA A 742 -56.03 26.23 -1.37
CA ALA A 742 -57.37 26.14 -1.93
C ALA A 742 -57.60 27.27 -2.96
N ASP A 743 -57.38 26.97 -4.24
CA ASP A 743 -57.47 27.95 -5.33
C ASP A 743 -58.86 28.02 -6.01
N SER A 744 -59.71 27.03 -5.73
CA SER A 744 -61.05 26.94 -6.32
C SER A 744 -62.10 27.55 -5.39
N SER A 745 -63.27 27.93 -5.93
CA SER A 745 -64.36 28.49 -5.11
C SER A 745 -64.99 27.47 -4.15
N GLN A 746 -64.74 26.18 -4.35
CA GLN A 746 -65.31 25.09 -3.57
C GLN A 746 -64.27 23.99 -3.42
N LEU A 747 -63.88 23.71 -2.17
CA LEU A 747 -62.90 22.68 -1.83
C LEU A 747 -63.63 21.35 -1.56
N GLU A 748 -63.31 20.32 -2.33
CA GLU A 748 -63.77 18.95 -2.09
C GLU A 748 -62.64 18.13 -1.46
N LEU A 749 -62.92 17.57 -0.27
CA LEU A 749 -61.97 16.73 0.47
C LEU A 749 -62.61 15.37 0.71
N THR A 750 -61.89 14.32 0.36
CA THR A 750 -62.33 12.95 0.62
C THR A 750 -61.28 12.21 1.45
N LEU A 751 -61.63 11.83 2.68
CA LEU A 751 -60.76 11.14 3.62
C LEU A 751 -61.24 9.70 3.79
N PHE A 752 -60.38 8.74 3.50
CA PHE A 752 -60.64 7.33 3.75
C PHE A 752 -59.98 6.91 5.06
N ASN A 753 -60.78 6.45 6.03
CA ASN A 753 -60.30 5.85 7.27
C ASN A 753 -60.24 4.33 7.12
N SER A 754 -59.03 3.76 7.11
CA SER A 754 -58.84 2.31 6.97
C SER A 754 -59.01 1.54 8.28
N ASN A 755 -59.11 2.24 9.42
CA ASN A 755 -59.33 1.62 10.72
C ASN A 755 -60.79 1.18 10.90
N GLU A 756 -61.00 0.15 11.71
CA GLU A 756 -62.36 -0.30 12.09
C GLU A 756 -63.03 0.68 13.08
N ASP A 757 -62.23 1.43 13.84
CA ASP A 757 -62.69 2.40 14.85
C ASP A 757 -62.86 3.82 14.28
N GLU A 758 -63.75 4.60 14.90
CA GLU A 758 -63.91 6.03 14.62
C GLU A 758 -62.68 6.81 15.09
N VAL A 759 -62.18 7.71 14.25
CA VAL A 759 -61.04 8.57 14.58
C VAL A 759 -61.52 9.97 14.94
N VAL A 760 -60.94 10.56 16.00
CA VAL A 760 -61.26 11.93 16.42
C VAL A 760 -60.77 12.91 15.36
N PHE A 761 -61.68 13.74 14.86
CA PHE A 761 -61.39 14.76 13.86
C PHE A 761 -61.67 16.14 14.44
N ARG A 762 -60.62 16.94 14.53
CA ARG A 762 -60.66 18.32 15.00
C ARG A 762 -60.45 19.22 13.80
N HIS A 763 -61.09 20.38 13.84
CA HIS A 763 -60.90 21.40 12.83
C HIS A 763 -60.64 22.74 13.49
N ALA A 764 -59.73 23.52 12.94
CA ALA A 764 -59.45 24.88 13.35
C ALA A 764 -59.43 25.80 12.14
N ALA A 765 -59.93 27.03 12.30
CA ALA A 765 -59.82 28.08 11.30
C ALA A 765 -58.97 29.22 11.86
N PHE A 766 -58.10 29.76 11.03
CA PHE A 766 -57.14 30.81 11.32
C PHE A 766 -57.21 31.92 10.26
N GLY A 767 -56.70 33.10 10.60
CA GLY A 767 -56.72 34.27 9.72
C GLY A 767 -57.82 35.28 10.05
N ASN A 768 -57.95 36.29 9.19
CA ASN A 768 -58.90 37.39 9.35
C ASN A 768 -60.22 37.19 8.58
N VAL A 769 -60.29 36.16 7.71
CA VAL A 769 -61.49 35.77 7.00
C VAL A 769 -61.95 34.40 7.54
N GLU A 770 -63.23 34.28 7.93
CA GLU A 770 -63.73 33.04 8.54
C GLU A 770 -64.10 31.98 7.50
N TRP A 771 -63.63 30.75 7.72
CA TRP A 771 -64.10 29.56 7.01
C TRP A 771 -65.43 29.05 7.61
N ASP A 772 -66.40 28.68 6.77
CA ASP A 772 -67.61 27.98 7.22
C ASP A 772 -67.32 26.48 7.39
N LEU A 773 -66.96 26.10 8.62
CA LEU A 773 -66.64 24.72 8.99
C LEU A 773 -67.87 23.91 9.46
N SER A 774 -69.09 24.45 9.33
CA SER A 774 -70.31 23.79 9.84
C SER A 774 -70.62 22.44 9.18
N ALA A 775 -70.04 22.19 8.00
CA ALA A 775 -70.18 20.94 7.26
C ALA A 775 -69.23 19.81 7.73
N LEU A 776 -68.26 20.11 8.60
CA LEU A 776 -67.28 19.13 9.08
C LEU A 776 -67.78 18.37 10.32
N PRO A 777 -67.57 17.04 10.38
CA PRO A 777 -67.90 16.24 11.56
C PRO A 777 -66.82 16.39 12.65
N ASN A 778 -67.09 15.88 13.86
CA ASN A 778 -66.09 15.79 14.93
C ASN A 778 -65.39 14.40 14.99
N THR A 779 -65.84 13.45 14.18
CA THR A 779 -65.28 12.09 14.07
C THR A 779 -65.32 11.62 12.61
N LEU A 780 -64.34 10.83 12.19
CA LEU A 780 -64.32 10.15 10.90
C LEU A 780 -64.80 8.70 11.08
N ASN A 781 -65.82 8.32 10.32
CA ASN A 781 -66.30 6.94 10.30
C ASN A 781 -65.31 6.05 9.55
N SER A 782 -65.32 4.75 9.83
CA SER A 782 -64.60 3.76 9.02
C SER A 782 -65.07 3.83 7.56
N GLY A 783 -64.13 3.84 6.61
CA GLY A 783 -64.38 4.00 5.18
C GLY A 783 -64.33 5.45 4.69
N TRP A 784 -65.07 5.75 3.64
CA TRP A 784 -65.05 7.05 2.95
C TRP A 784 -65.83 8.13 3.69
N ASN A 785 -65.17 9.28 3.90
CA ASN A 785 -65.76 10.49 4.46
C ASN A 785 -65.55 11.65 3.48
N ASN A 786 -66.64 12.17 2.92
CA ASN A 786 -66.59 13.19 1.88
C ASN A 786 -67.13 14.52 2.41
N PHE A 787 -66.37 15.59 2.20
CA PHE A 787 -66.68 16.94 2.65
C PHE A 787 -66.59 17.91 1.49
N SER A 788 -67.45 18.92 1.52
CA SER A 788 -67.36 20.04 0.59
C SER A 788 -67.51 21.35 1.33
N LEU A 789 -66.55 22.25 1.12
CA LEU A 789 -66.43 23.52 1.82
C LEU A 789 -66.41 24.66 0.80
N MET A 790 -67.04 25.78 1.14
CA MET A 790 -66.95 27.00 0.34
C MET A 790 -65.67 27.73 0.71
N VAL A 791 -64.83 28.03 -0.28
CA VAL A 791 -63.55 28.71 -0.05
C VAL A 791 -63.81 30.20 0.15
N PRO A 792 -63.32 30.81 1.25
CA PRO A 792 -63.49 32.24 1.50
C PRO A 792 -62.80 33.12 0.44
N ASN A 793 -63.33 34.33 0.24
CA ASN A 793 -62.74 35.31 -0.69
C ASN A 793 -61.55 36.03 -0.01
N SER A 794 -60.39 35.39 -0.01
CA SER A 794 -59.14 35.92 0.54
C SER A 794 -58.00 35.77 -0.48
N GLU A 795 -56.89 36.49 -0.29
CA GLU A 795 -55.72 36.40 -1.19
C GLU A 795 -55.01 35.05 -1.05
N VAL A 796 -54.95 34.50 0.16
CA VAL A 796 -54.30 33.21 0.44
C VAL A 796 -55.22 32.34 1.30
N ASN A 797 -55.65 31.23 0.71
CA ASN A 797 -56.46 30.20 1.38
C ASN A 797 -55.62 28.92 1.53
N THR A 798 -55.40 28.51 2.77
CA THR A 798 -54.52 27.39 3.12
C THR A 798 -55.31 26.31 3.83
N TYR A 799 -54.87 25.06 3.71
CA TYR A 799 -55.30 24.00 4.60
C TYR A 799 -54.21 22.95 4.78
N GLN A 800 -54.24 22.24 5.91
CA GLN A 800 -53.24 21.24 6.24
C GLN A 800 -53.84 20.19 7.18
N LEU A 801 -53.43 18.94 7.01
CA LEU A 801 -53.80 17.82 7.87
C LEU A 801 -52.62 17.45 8.75
N THR A 802 -52.81 17.55 10.06
CA THR A 802 -51.79 17.22 11.05
C THR A 802 -52.24 16.14 12.00
N HIS A 803 -51.29 15.35 12.51
CA HIS A 803 -51.53 14.32 13.52
C HIS A 803 -50.98 14.78 14.87
N GLN A 804 -51.87 14.91 15.86
CA GLN A 804 -51.54 15.36 17.22
C GLN A 804 -52.22 14.46 18.25
N ASP A 805 -51.43 13.78 19.08
CA ASP A 805 -51.90 12.97 20.23
C ASP A 805 -53.04 11.98 19.90
N GLY A 806 -52.95 11.28 18.77
CA GLY A 806 -53.96 10.29 18.36
C GLY A 806 -55.27 10.90 17.81
N ALA A 807 -55.31 12.22 17.61
CA ALA A 807 -56.37 12.92 16.90
C ALA A 807 -55.83 13.52 15.60
N ILE A 808 -56.73 13.66 14.62
CA ILE A 808 -56.45 14.34 13.36
C ILE A 808 -56.93 15.78 13.50
N LEU A 809 -56.07 16.73 13.19
CA LEU A 809 -56.42 18.14 13.13
C LEU A 809 -56.32 18.60 11.68
N ILE A 810 -57.43 19.07 11.12
CA ILE A 810 -57.38 19.87 9.90
C ILE A 810 -57.37 21.35 10.26
N THR A 811 -56.38 22.08 9.78
CA THR A 811 -56.31 23.53 9.92
C THR A 811 -56.68 24.17 8.60
N PHE A 812 -57.44 25.26 8.66
CA PHE A 812 -57.78 26.10 7.53
C PHE A 812 -57.33 27.52 7.81
N GLY A 813 -56.69 28.17 6.85
CA GLY A 813 -56.31 29.57 6.94
C GLY A 813 -56.95 30.36 5.80
N ALA A 814 -57.43 31.56 6.08
CA ALA A 814 -57.81 32.53 5.05
C ALA A 814 -57.31 33.91 5.44
N TYR A 815 -56.38 34.43 4.63
CA TYR A 815 -55.58 35.60 4.95
C TYR A 815 -55.75 36.67 3.89
N MET A 816 -55.85 37.93 4.35
CA MET A 816 -55.98 39.13 3.53
C MET A 816 -57.29 39.13 2.72
N GLU A 817 -58.32 39.82 3.24
CA GLU A 817 -59.62 39.93 2.57
C GLU A 817 -59.47 40.73 1.27
N VAL A 818 -59.91 40.17 0.15
CA VAL A 818 -59.86 40.87 -1.14
C VAL A 818 -60.95 41.95 -1.15
N GLU A 819 -60.57 43.23 -1.12
CA GLU A 819 -61.53 44.34 -1.29
C GLU A 819 -62.25 44.19 -2.64
N SER A 820 -63.58 44.08 -2.58
CA SER A 820 -64.47 43.85 -3.73
C SER A 820 -64.53 45.00 -4.74
#